data_AF-A0A2N2GU08-F1
#
_entry.id   AF-A0A2N2GU08-F1
#
_cell.length_a   1.000
_cell.length_b   1.000
_cell.length_c   1.000
_cell.angle_alpha   90.00
_cell.angle_beta   90.00
_cell.angle_gamma   90.00
#
_symmetry.space_group_name_H-M   'P 1'
#
loop_
_entity.id
_entity.type
_entity.pdbx_description
1 polymer ?
#
loop_
_entity_poly.entity_id
_entity_poly.type
_entity_poly.pdbx_seq_one_letter_code
_entity_poly.pdbx_strand_id
1 'polypeptide(L)'
;MKIFHFAGIYALLIALLLSGCDDGKSSIPKTCADDTCSGHGDCDDTSGRAVCTCDEGYTSQSCDTCIDGYQDNDENGTCEPTCATAGYSCSGHGTCADDTGTPLCACDEGTVQPGPDTCLINGDGSTCESPILIDFATAGTLGNTAGAGNETNSACTDVTGGNDVAYMFVLKGTRSVMFETEGFDTVMYLRSDCGDIQTELFCDDDSGPRRASRIEAELPAGTYYLIVDAYGDDGEYTLTWTIDCGDGLIYDPATGECLDDPCEPNLCDEELKRSCTPVLPASYECTCDPGAISDPENPDACIPNPNQTGESCLDPILLADPAGTLQGDNTTSTGEFTGSCGGDGADRVYTFTVGARSKAHFSSEGYDTVLYLRSACDDAGSELACNDAGSAWEAETIDIILEDAGTYYLFVDTYDRTGTFDLSWTIYPDPCADEETVCPGTPVCEAAADWSSHTCACPVGMIAFNNDCVDDPCDPNPCTAPGRTRCIAELPGNHTCDCEIGYVDNAGACDPDPAAAEWAVIVFLNADNNLESFGLEDIDEMSAVGSTSEVDIVTLVDLDSDTARIHYVNAGSTTIVREMGEIDMSDWRVLRDFGLWAVTNYPARHYALVLWDHGAGWQKSLTSEPAPLFKGFSNDDHGTAGEIRISNGDYARALTAITTEIGRKIDVVSFDACLMGMWEVAEATRPYADVLAASSETMPGTGLPYTAWLTPLTANPSMTATELGTAIANAYYGDATENSTYGITDLGQLDDLAAAVDAFAAALLANPSFYAQVETVRQNTQWFTYEEYIDLTDFASRLVTMSSAPQQVVQTASALLDQLDLAIVHSVAQSGYPGSHGLAIYLPASGGGFDPAYQDTGAVWSTRTAWDDFVADFAN
;
A
#
# COMPACT_ATOMS: atom_id res chain seq x y z
N MET A 1 -30.97 -37.62 56.38
CA MET A 1 -32.21 -38.24 56.90
C MET A 1 -32.75 -39.16 55.80
N LYS A 2 -32.64 -40.51 56.00
CA LYS A 2 -33.28 -41.66 55.29
C LYS A 2 -33.24 -41.67 53.74
N ILE A 3 -32.42 -42.46 53.01
CA ILE A 3 -32.25 -43.94 52.82
C ILE A 3 -33.35 -44.64 51.98
N PHE A 4 -32.86 -45.47 51.02
CA PHE A 4 -33.43 -46.56 50.16
C PHE A 4 -33.55 -46.17 48.66
N HIS A 5 -32.74 -46.63 47.69
CA HIS A 5 -32.25 -47.98 47.26
C HIS A 5 -33.37 -48.96 46.86
N PHE A 6 -33.51 -49.28 45.57
CA PHE A 6 -33.58 -50.66 45.04
C PHE A 6 -33.39 -50.70 43.52
N ALA A 7 -32.58 -51.66 43.08
CA ALA A 7 -32.27 -52.01 41.70
C ALA A 7 -33.14 -53.18 41.20
N GLY A 8 -33.37 -53.25 39.90
CA GLY A 8 -33.18 -54.49 39.11
C GLY A 8 -34.40 -55.34 38.72
N ILE A 9 -34.30 -55.80 37.45
CA ILE A 9 -34.76 -57.08 36.86
C ILE A 9 -36.16 -57.06 36.20
N TYR A 10 -36.21 -57.14 34.87
CA TYR A 10 -36.56 -58.39 34.15
C TYR A 10 -36.21 -58.28 32.66
N ALA A 11 -35.29 -59.14 32.23
CA ALA A 11 -35.09 -59.49 30.83
C ALA A 11 -35.75 -60.85 30.55
N LEU A 12 -36.21 -60.99 29.30
CA LEU A 12 -36.39 -62.21 28.50
C LEU A 12 -37.71 -63.01 28.52
N LEU A 13 -38.09 -63.37 27.30
CA LEU A 13 -39.12 -64.31 26.78
C LEU A 13 -40.53 -63.70 26.65
N ILE A 14 -41.05 -63.45 25.44
CA ILE A 14 -41.36 -64.46 24.43
C ILE A 14 -41.16 -63.90 23.01
N ALA A 15 -40.29 -64.54 22.24
CA ALA A 15 -40.39 -64.59 20.79
C ALA A 15 -41.56 -65.50 20.42
N LEU A 16 -42.53 -64.99 19.65
CA LEU A 16 -43.38 -65.69 18.66
C LEU A 16 -44.65 -64.88 18.44
N LEU A 17 -44.62 -64.00 17.44
CA LEU A 17 -45.70 -63.74 16.49
C LEU A 17 -45.09 -63.01 15.27
N LEU A 18 -44.20 -63.72 14.57
CA LEU A 18 -44.00 -63.49 13.14
C LEU A 18 -45.24 -64.03 12.43
N SER A 19 -46.18 -63.15 12.14
CA SER A 19 -47.12 -63.28 11.02
C SER A 19 -47.98 -62.02 10.97
N GLY A 20 -47.53 -61.05 10.18
CA GLY A 20 -48.24 -59.79 10.00
C GLY A 20 -47.38 -58.61 9.56
N CYS A 21 -46.20 -58.84 8.96
CA CYS A 21 -45.72 -57.89 7.96
C CYS A 21 -46.65 -58.07 6.76
N ASP A 22 -47.64 -57.20 6.65
CA ASP A 22 -48.28 -56.94 5.37
C ASP A 22 -47.22 -56.22 4.53
N ASP A 23 -46.44 -56.98 3.75
CA ASP A 23 -45.46 -56.49 2.75
C ASP A 23 -46.18 -55.78 1.57
N GLY A 24 -47.25 -55.04 1.87
CA GLY A 24 -48.11 -54.36 0.91
C GLY A 24 -48.65 -53.00 1.37
N LYS A 25 -48.18 -52.44 2.50
CA LYS A 25 -48.65 -51.14 3.01
C LYS A 25 -47.60 -50.25 3.72
N SER A 26 -46.30 -50.46 3.50
CA SER A 26 -45.29 -49.46 3.84
C SER A 26 -44.70 -48.96 2.53
N SER A 27 -44.85 -47.66 2.27
CA SER A 27 -44.46 -46.98 1.04
C SER A 27 -42.95 -46.81 0.88
N ILE A 28 -42.14 -47.17 1.89
CA ILE A 28 -40.72 -46.85 1.94
C ILE A 28 -39.85 -48.09 1.74
N PRO A 29 -38.81 -48.00 0.90
CA PRO A 29 -37.86 -49.09 0.68
C PRO A 29 -37.11 -49.50 1.95
N LYS A 30 -36.50 -50.69 1.94
CA LYS A 30 -35.75 -51.19 3.11
C LYS A 30 -34.38 -50.53 3.29
N THR A 31 -33.88 -49.85 2.28
CA THR A 31 -32.55 -49.24 2.21
C THR A 31 -32.68 -47.83 1.64
N CYS A 32 -31.79 -46.93 2.05
CA CYS A 32 -31.77 -45.57 1.53
C CYS A 32 -31.31 -45.52 0.07
N ALA A 33 -31.94 -44.65 -0.68
CA ALA A 33 -31.69 -44.26 -2.08
C ALA A 33 -32.18 -42.82 -2.25
N ASP A 34 -31.74 -42.13 -3.30
CA ASP A 34 -31.92 -40.68 -3.50
C ASP A 34 -33.38 -40.21 -3.29
N ASP A 35 -34.38 -40.96 -3.77
CA ASP A 35 -35.81 -40.58 -3.63
C ASP A 35 -36.53 -41.24 -2.44
N THR A 36 -35.81 -41.84 -1.49
CA THR A 36 -36.44 -42.60 -0.38
C THR A 36 -37.29 -41.73 0.52
N CYS A 37 -36.88 -40.48 0.70
CA CYS A 37 -37.58 -39.44 1.44
C CYS A 37 -38.16 -38.37 0.50
N SER A 38 -38.47 -38.77 -0.74
CA SER A 38 -39.06 -37.90 -1.78
C SER A 38 -38.25 -36.64 -2.10
N GLY A 39 -36.96 -36.60 -1.76
CA GLY A 39 -36.11 -35.43 -1.92
C GLY A 39 -36.27 -34.35 -0.84
N HIS A 40 -37.05 -34.61 0.23
CA HIS A 40 -37.42 -33.64 1.26
C HIS A 40 -37.08 -34.15 2.69
N GLY A 41 -35.92 -34.78 2.84
CA GLY A 41 -35.42 -35.19 4.14
C GLY A 41 -34.26 -36.19 4.09
N ASP A 42 -33.64 -36.38 5.25
CA ASP A 42 -32.51 -37.28 5.44
C ASP A 42 -32.96 -38.72 5.70
N CYS A 43 -32.35 -39.67 4.98
CA CYS A 43 -32.64 -41.09 5.12
C CYS A 43 -31.59 -41.82 5.99
N ASP A 44 -32.04 -42.55 7.01
CA ASP A 44 -31.22 -43.48 7.82
C ASP A 44 -31.78 -44.91 7.75
N ASP A 45 -30.96 -45.86 7.28
CA ASP A 45 -31.30 -47.29 7.23
C ASP A 45 -30.48 -48.19 8.19
N THR A 46 -29.71 -47.61 9.12
CA THR A 46 -28.85 -48.32 10.08
C THR A 46 -29.64 -49.27 11.00
N SER A 47 -30.94 -49.01 11.16
CA SER A 47 -31.87 -49.86 11.91
C SER A 47 -32.31 -51.14 11.17
N GLY A 48 -31.90 -51.30 9.89
CA GLY A 48 -32.33 -52.37 8.99
C GLY A 48 -33.62 -52.07 8.22
N ARG A 49 -34.11 -50.84 8.30
CA ARG A 49 -35.17 -50.23 7.47
C ARG A 49 -34.88 -48.74 7.33
N ALA A 50 -35.17 -48.17 6.17
CA ALA A 50 -35.07 -46.73 5.94
C ALA A 50 -36.09 -45.97 6.80
N VAL A 51 -35.63 -44.90 7.43
CA VAL A 51 -36.39 -43.96 8.23
C VAL A 51 -36.01 -42.55 7.76
N CYS A 52 -37.00 -41.76 7.39
CA CYS A 52 -36.79 -40.38 6.97
C CYS A 52 -36.94 -39.41 8.15
N THR A 53 -36.05 -38.43 8.21
CA THR A 53 -36.22 -37.21 9.00
C THR A 53 -36.54 -36.10 8.02
N CYS A 54 -37.80 -35.65 7.98
CA CYS A 54 -38.27 -34.71 6.98
C CYS A 54 -37.78 -33.29 7.21
N ASP A 55 -37.56 -32.59 6.10
CA ASP A 55 -37.25 -31.15 6.08
C ASP A 55 -38.45 -30.34 6.55
N GLU A 56 -38.21 -29.06 6.88
CA GLU A 56 -39.26 -28.15 7.35
C GLU A 56 -40.41 -28.04 6.34
N GLY A 57 -41.65 -28.08 6.82
CA GLY A 57 -42.85 -28.08 5.98
C GLY A 57 -43.36 -29.47 5.58
N TYR A 58 -42.54 -30.52 5.70
CA TYR A 58 -42.88 -31.88 5.29
C TYR A 58 -43.14 -32.83 6.47
N THR A 59 -43.98 -33.82 6.24
CA THR A 59 -44.36 -34.88 7.17
C THR A 59 -44.64 -36.18 6.42
N SER A 60 -45.14 -37.18 7.14
CA SER A 60 -45.28 -38.59 6.72
C SER A 60 -44.00 -39.40 6.90
N GLN A 61 -44.09 -40.71 6.61
CA GLN A 61 -42.91 -41.56 6.68
C GLN A 61 -41.93 -41.24 5.53
N SER A 62 -42.44 -40.81 4.37
CA SER A 62 -41.70 -40.60 3.12
C SER A 62 -41.47 -39.12 2.79
N CYS A 63 -41.84 -38.21 3.69
CA CYS A 63 -41.72 -36.76 3.51
C CYS A 63 -42.45 -36.24 2.26
N ASP A 64 -43.59 -36.88 1.93
CA ASP A 64 -44.40 -36.62 0.73
C ASP A 64 -45.73 -35.91 1.06
N THR A 65 -45.90 -35.45 2.30
CA THR A 65 -47.12 -34.79 2.75
C THR A 65 -46.77 -33.52 3.50
N CYS A 66 -47.54 -32.44 3.32
CA CYS A 66 -47.29 -31.21 4.05
C CYS A 66 -47.75 -31.29 5.51
N ILE A 67 -46.97 -30.69 6.42
CA ILE A 67 -47.35 -30.54 7.83
C ILE A 67 -48.46 -29.48 7.98
N ASP A 68 -49.24 -29.55 9.06
CA ASP A 68 -50.26 -28.53 9.37
C ASP A 68 -49.63 -27.13 9.36
N GLY A 69 -50.16 -26.24 8.50
CA GLY A 69 -49.63 -24.90 8.26
C GLY A 69 -48.92 -24.74 6.92
N TYR A 70 -48.60 -25.84 6.24
CA TYR A 70 -48.01 -25.87 4.89
C TYR A 70 -48.97 -26.54 3.90
N GLN A 71 -48.83 -26.22 2.61
CA GLN A 71 -49.71 -26.65 1.53
C GLN A 71 -48.93 -26.85 0.22
N ASP A 72 -49.48 -27.68 -0.65
CA ASP A 72 -49.02 -27.94 -2.03
C ASP A 72 -50.26 -27.85 -2.95
N ASN A 73 -50.85 -26.65 -3.02
CA ASN A 73 -52.11 -26.41 -3.73
C ASN A 73 -51.95 -26.48 -5.26
N ASP A 74 -50.73 -26.31 -5.77
CA ASP A 74 -50.40 -26.45 -7.20
C ASP A 74 -49.94 -27.86 -7.58
N GLU A 75 -49.89 -28.79 -6.61
CA GLU A 75 -49.55 -30.20 -6.77
C GLU A 75 -48.17 -30.42 -7.42
N ASN A 76 -47.23 -29.49 -7.18
CA ASN A 76 -45.87 -29.57 -7.72
C ASN A 76 -44.94 -30.44 -6.84
N GLY A 77 -45.41 -30.85 -5.66
CA GLY A 77 -44.69 -31.67 -4.69
C GLY A 77 -43.96 -30.87 -3.60
N THR A 78 -43.99 -29.54 -3.66
CA THR A 78 -43.31 -28.65 -2.72
C THR A 78 -44.29 -28.15 -1.67
N CYS A 79 -43.98 -28.36 -0.39
CA CYS A 79 -44.79 -27.89 0.72
C CYS A 79 -44.38 -26.48 1.14
N GLU A 80 -45.22 -25.50 0.81
CA GLU A 80 -45.02 -24.09 1.12
C GLU A 80 -45.97 -23.61 2.24
N PRO A 81 -45.63 -22.57 3.01
CA PRO A 81 -46.51 -22.05 4.05
C PRO A 81 -47.88 -21.63 3.49
N THR A 82 -48.93 -21.93 4.23
CA THR A 82 -50.25 -21.30 4.03
C THR A 82 -50.18 -19.81 4.37
N CYS A 83 -51.10 -18.99 3.86
CA CYS A 83 -51.20 -17.57 4.23
C CYS A 83 -51.29 -17.33 5.75
N ALA A 84 -51.90 -18.25 6.50
CA ALA A 84 -51.98 -18.17 7.95
C ALA A 84 -50.63 -18.41 8.65
N THR A 85 -49.75 -19.19 8.02
CA THR A 85 -48.42 -19.53 8.53
C THR A 85 -47.36 -18.54 8.04
N ALA A 86 -47.49 -18.07 6.79
CA ALA A 86 -46.68 -17.00 6.21
C ALA A 86 -46.89 -15.66 6.94
N GLY A 87 -48.10 -15.41 7.46
CA GLY A 87 -48.38 -14.24 8.29
C GLY A 87 -48.38 -12.91 7.53
N TYR A 88 -48.52 -12.93 6.21
CA TYR A 88 -48.46 -11.73 5.38
C TYR A 88 -49.61 -10.77 5.71
N SER A 89 -49.25 -9.58 6.18
CA SER A 89 -50.19 -8.49 6.45
C SER A 89 -50.53 -7.69 5.18
N CYS A 90 -49.81 -7.92 4.08
CA CYS A 90 -49.91 -7.19 2.82
C CYS A 90 -49.84 -5.67 3.01
N SER A 91 -49.06 -5.24 4.00
CA SER A 91 -48.94 -3.84 4.43
C SER A 91 -50.28 -3.15 4.73
N GLY A 92 -51.35 -3.91 4.98
CA GLY A 92 -52.71 -3.39 5.16
C GLY A 92 -53.45 -3.00 3.87
N HIS A 93 -52.85 -3.22 2.69
CA HIS A 93 -53.33 -2.82 1.37
C HIS A 93 -53.60 -4.01 0.42
N GLY A 94 -53.92 -5.16 0.99
CA GLY A 94 -54.26 -6.35 0.21
C GLY A 94 -54.65 -7.53 1.08
N THR A 95 -54.89 -8.66 0.44
CA THR A 95 -55.20 -9.94 1.11
C THR A 95 -54.28 -11.03 0.61
N CYS A 96 -53.67 -11.77 1.54
CA CYS A 96 -52.86 -12.94 1.18
C CYS A 96 -53.74 -14.04 0.55
N ALA A 97 -53.28 -14.60 -0.56
CA ALA A 97 -53.81 -15.76 -1.24
C ALA A 97 -52.69 -16.79 -1.47
N ASP A 98 -52.96 -18.07 -1.21
CA ASP A 98 -52.02 -19.19 -1.37
C ASP A 98 -52.55 -20.24 -2.38
N ASP A 99 -53.50 -19.84 -3.22
CA ASP A 99 -54.16 -20.74 -4.19
C ASP A 99 -53.21 -21.26 -5.28
N THR A 100 -52.08 -20.57 -5.52
CA THR A 100 -51.09 -20.93 -6.55
C THR A 100 -49.96 -21.81 -6.02
N GLY A 101 -50.07 -22.34 -4.80
CA GLY A 101 -49.01 -23.13 -4.18
C GLY A 101 -47.98 -22.29 -3.43
N THR A 102 -47.95 -20.97 -3.60
CA THR A 102 -47.08 -20.04 -2.84
C THR A 102 -47.93 -18.91 -2.27
N PRO A 103 -47.79 -18.56 -0.97
CA PRO A 103 -48.52 -17.44 -0.39
C PRO A 103 -48.09 -16.13 -1.06
N LEU A 104 -49.07 -15.33 -1.49
CA LEU A 104 -48.86 -14.10 -2.22
C LEU A 104 -49.90 -13.04 -1.82
N CYS A 105 -49.50 -11.79 -1.63
CA CYS A 105 -50.42 -10.68 -1.41
C CYS A 105 -51.14 -10.26 -2.69
N ALA A 106 -52.46 -10.44 -2.73
CA ALA A 106 -53.30 -9.82 -3.75
C ALA A 106 -53.61 -8.38 -3.33
N CYS A 107 -52.97 -7.43 -4.01
CA CYS A 107 -53.04 -6.01 -3.67
C CYS A 107 -54.34 -5.32 -4.12
N ASP A 108 -54.80 -4.36 -3.32
CA ASP A 108 -55.99 -3.56 -3.58
C ASP A 108 -55.80 -2.63 -4.80
N GLU A 109 -56.89 -2.23 -5.45
CA GLU A 109 -56.85 -1.35 -6.63
C GLU A 109 -56.14 -0.01 -6.31
N GLY A 110 -55.10 0.33 -7.08
CA GLY A 110 -54.27 1.52 -6.87
C GLY A 110 -52.99 1.30 -6.06
N THR A 111 -52.68 0.05 -5.71
CA THR A 111 -51.41 -0.34 -5.05
C THR A 111 -50.60 -1.26 -5.96
N VAL A 112 -49.28 -1.28 -5.77
CA VAL A 112 -48.31 -2.08 -6.51
C VAL A 112 -47.78 -3.17 -5.59
N GLN A 113 -47.56 -4.36 -6.14
CA GLN A 113 -47.00 -5.49 -5.43
C GLN A 113 -45.49 -5.61 -5.74
N PRO A 114 -44.58 -5.03 -4.93
CA PRO A 114 -43.14 -5.14 -5.16
C PRO A 114 -42.57 -6.51 -4.73
N GLY A 115 -43.31 -7.31 -3.96
CA GLY A 115 -42.84 -8.59 -3.44
C GLY A 115 -44.00 -9.49 -2.99
N PRO A 116 -43.72 -10.74 -2.60
CA PRO A 116 -44.77 -11.72 -2.32
C PRO A 116 -45.64 -11.39 -1.11
N ASP A 117 -45.15 -10.57 -0.18
CA ASP A 117 -45.78 -10.27 1.12
C ASP A 117 -46.24 -8.81 1.29
N THR A 118 -46.05 -7.97 0.27
CA THR A 118 -46.10 -6.51 0.39
C THR A 118 -47.00 -5.89 -0.67
N CYS A 119 -47.83 -4.92 -0.28
CA CYS A 119 -48.61 -4.05 -1.18
C CYS A 119 -48.34 -2.59 -0.84
N LEU A 120 -47.79 -1.81 -1.78
CA LEU A 120 -47.41 -0.42 -1.58
C LEU A 120 -48.27 0.54 -2.40
N ILE A 121 -48.53 1.71 -1.85
CA ILE A 121 -49.16 2.81 -2.60
C ILE A 121 -48.12 3.35 -3.59
N ASN A 122 -48.52 3.53 -4.84
CA ASN A 122 -47.74 4.28 -5.83
C ASN A 122 -48.59 5.46 -6.29
N GLY A 123 -48.35 6.61 -5.67
CA GLY A 123 -49.11 7.83 -5.83
C GLY A 123 -48.50 8.80 -6.82
N ASP A 124 -48.77 10.08 -6.60
CA ASP A 124 -48.28 11.21 -7.39
C ASP A 124 -47.22 12.05 -6.66
N GLY A 125 -46.85 11.65 -5.44
CA GLY A 125 -45.82 12.29 -4.63
C GLY A 125 -46.28 13.56 -3.93
N SER A 126 -47.53 13.98 -4.15
CA SER A 126 -48.06 15.24 -3.62
C SER A 126 -48.27 15.26 -2.10
N THR A 127 -48.32 14.08 -1.47
CA THR A 127 -48.51 13.94 -0.02
C THR A 127 -47.84 12.66 0.48
N CYS A 128 -47.60 12.59 1.79
CA CYS A 128 -47.14 11.37 2.46
C CYS A 128 -48.09 10.17 2.37
N GLU A 129 -49.38 10.39 2.06
CA GLU A 129 -50.38 9.33 1.86
C GLU A 129 -50.42 8.85 0.39
N SER A 130 -49.70 9.54 -0.51
CA SER A 130 -49.63 9.27 -1.95
C SER A 130 -48.17 9.36 -2.45
N PRO A 131 -47.19 8.70 -1.82
CA PRO A 131 -45.79 8.82 -2.23
C PRO A 131 -45.53 8.12 -3.56
N ILE A 132 -44.53 8.59 -4.32
CA ILE A 132 -44.04 7.89 -5.51
C ILE A 132 -43.16 6.73 -5.07
N LEU A 133 -43.41 5.53 -5.59
CA LEU A 133 -42.57 4.37 -5.29
C LEU A 133 -41.25 4.45 -6.09
N ILE A 134 -40.12 4.36 -5.40
CA ILE A 134 -38.81 4.20 -6.04
C ILE A 134 -38.63 2.74 -6.45
N ASP A 135 -38.24 2.55 -7.70
CA ASP A 135 -37.90 1.26 -8.28
C ASP A 135 -36.39 1.17 -8.49
N PHE A 136 -35.71 0.40 -7.65
CA PHE A 136 -34.27 0.18 -7.76
C PHE A 136 -33.87 -0.64 -9.01
N ALA A 137 -34.84 -1.11 -9.82
CA ALA A 137 -34.56 -1.63 -11.17
C ALA A 137 -34.17 -0.52 -12.16
N THR A 138 -34.41 0.75 -11.83
CA THR A 138 -33.96 1.90 -12.63
C THR A 138 -32.88 2.67 -11.86
N ALA A 139 -32.12 3.52 -12.57
CA ALA A 139 -31.08 4.36 -11.96
C ALA A 139 -31.60 5.74 -11.51
N GLY A 140 -32.90 6.00 -11.65
CA GLY A 140 -33.48 7.31 -11.35
C GLY A 140 -34.82 7.57 -12.02
N THR A 141 -35.34 8.79 -11.79
CA THR A 141 -36.57 9.32 -12.38
C THR A 141 -36.49 10.84 -12.57
N LEU A 142 -37.38 11.39 -13.40
CA LEU A 142 -37.66 12.82 -13.44
C LEU A 142 -38.73 13.17 -12.40
N GLY A 143 -38.53 14.28 -11.70
CA GLY A 143 -39.45 14.85 -10.73
C GLY A 143 -39.74 16.33 -11.02
N ASN A 144 -40.78 16.86 -10.39
CA ASN A 144 -41.12 18.28 -10.50
C ASN A 144 -41.79 18.76 -9.21
N THR A 145 -41.16 19.69 -8.49
CA THR A 145 -41.76 20.28 -7.29
C THR A 145 -42.86 21.29 -7.63
N ALA A 146 -42.92 21.79 -8.86
CA ALA A 146 -43.90 22.80 -9.26
C ALA A 146 -45.34 22.24 -9.25
N GLY A 147 -46.14 22.70 -8.28
CA GLY A 147 -47.53 22.29 -8.11
C GLY A 147 -47.73 20.98 -7.34
N ALA A 148 -46.68 20.43 -6.73
CA ALA A 148 -46.75 19.20 -5.92
C ALA A 148 -47.46 19.40 -4.57
N GLY A 149 -47.49 20.62 -4.03
CA GLY A 149 -47.99 20.89 -2.67
C GLY A 149 -46.84 21.14 -1.70
N ASN A 150 -47.13 21.56 -0.48
CA ASN A 150 -46.14 21.75 0.60
C ASN A 150 -46.75 21.14 1.86
N GLU A 151 -46.41 19.89 2.13
CA GLU A 151 -47.02 19.08 3.19
C GLU A 151 -46.02 18.72 4.30
N THR A 152 -44.73 18.84 4.02
CA THR A 152 -43.62 18.47 4.89
C THR A 152 -42.63 19.63 5.04
N ASN A 153 -41.78 19.56 6.05
CA ASN A 153 -40.72 20.54 6.33
C ASN A 153 -39.54 19.76 6.89
N SER A 154 -38.30 20.19 6.65
CA SER A 154 -37.09 19.50 7.16
C SER A 154 -36.55 20.10 8.47
N ALA A 155 -35.57 19.44 9.09
CA ALA A 155 -34.83 19.98 10.24
C ALA A 155 -33.55 20.75 9.87
N CYS A 156 -33.08 20.61 8.63
CA CYS A 156 -31.82 21.17 8.10
C CYS A 156 -31.96 22.59 7.52
N THR A 157 -33.17 23.10 7.28
CA THR A 157 -33.41 24.46 6.80
C THR A 157 -34.53 25.16 7.56
N ASP A 158 -34.37 26.47 7.79
CA ASP A 158 -35.39 27.35 8.38
C ASP A 158 -36.47 27.79 7.36
N VAL A 159 -36.37 27.37 6.11
CA VAL A 159 -37.27 27.76 5.01
C VAL A 159 -38.48 26.83 4.97
N THR A 160 -39.61 27.27 5.53
CA THR A 160 -40.84 26.48 5.69
C THR A 160 -41.85 26.68 4.55
N GLY A 161 -41.43 26.64 3.29
CA GLY A 161 -42.25 27.20 2.20
C GLY A 161 -42.10 26.61 0.78
N GLY A 162 -41.18 25.68 0.55
CA GLY A 162 -41.00 25.02 -0.75
C GLY A 162 -42.13 24.03 -1.06
N ASN A 163 -42.36 23.73 -2.33
CA ASN A 163 -43.20 22.58 -2.66
C ASN A 163 -42.36 21.31 -2.56
N ASP A 164 -42.96 20.23 -2.08
CA ASP A 164 -42.28 18.96 -1.83
C ASP A 164 -42.87 17.81 -2.62
N VAL A 165 -42.02 16.83 -2.94
CA VAL A 165 -42.41 15.55 -3.54
C VAL A 165 -41.93 14.43 -2.63
N ALA A 166 -42.87 13.63 -2.16
CA ALA A 166 -42.61 12.46 -1.33
C ALA A 166 -42.41 11.21 -2.18
N TYR A 167 -41.29 10.55 -1.95
CA TYR A 167 -40.95 9.22 -2.46
C TYR A 167 -40.96 8.20 -1.33
N MET A 168 -41.13 6.93 -1.67
CA MET A 168 -41.08 5.81 -0.73
C MET A 168 -40.27 4.66 -1.34
N PHE A 169 -39.52 3.96 -0.50
CA PHE A 169 -38.85 2.72 -0.87
C PHE A 169 -38.82 1.73 0.30
N VAL A 170 -38.57 0.46 -0.01
CA VAL A 170 -38.50 -0.63 0.97
C VAL A 170 -37.20 -1.38 0.80
N LEU A 171 -36.50 -1.60 1.91
CA LEU A 171 -35.31 -2.42 1.99
C LEU A 171 -35.62 -3.72 2.73
N LYS A 172 -35.25 -4.87 2.14
CA LYS A 172 -35.42 -6.20 2.75
C LYS A 172 -34.29 -6.59 3.72
N GLY A 173 -33.17 -5.88 3.66
CA GLY A 173 -31.98 -6.09 4.49
C GLY A 173 -31.28 -4.76 4.77
N THR A 174 -30.19 -4.79 5.54
CA THR A 174 -29.31 -3.63 5.65
C THR A 174 -28.63 -3.37 4.31
N ARG A 175 -28.71 -2.13 3.79
CA ARG A 175 -28.17 -1.75 2.48
C ARG A 175 -27.55 -0.37 2.55
N SER A 176 -26.51 -0.15 1.75
CA SER A 176 -26.05 1.20 1.43
C SER A 176 -26.86 1.72 0.25
N VAL A 177 -27.41 2.92 0.36
CA VAL A 177 -28.18 3.59 -0.70
C VAL A 177 -27.66 5.00 -0.89
N MET A 178 -27.63 5.44 -2.15
CA MET A 178 -27.31 6.82 -2.52
C MET A 178 -28.47 7.41 -3.30
N PHE A 179 -28.80 8.67 -3.01
CA PHE A 179 -29.76 9.49 -3.77
C PHE A 179 -29.11 10.83 -4.11
N GLU A 180 -29.32 11.33 -5.33
CA GLU A 180 -28.79 12.61 -5.78
C GLU A 180 -29.77 13.33 -6.70
N THR A 181 -29.89 14.65 -6.55
CA THR A 181 -30.73 15.49 -7.42
C THR A 181 -29.88 16.32 -8.40
N GLU A 182 -30.38 16.56 -9.61
CA GLU A 182 -29.80 17.53 -10.54
C GLU A 182 -30.90 18.41 -11.15
N GLY A 183 -30.65 19.71 -11.30
CA GLY A 183 -31.50 20.62 -12.08
C GLY A 183 -31.59 22.03 -11.47
N PHE A 184 -32.01 22.11 -10.21
CA PHE A 184 -32.11 23.36 -9.44
C PHE A 184 -31.78 23.10 -7.95
N ASP A 185 -31.78 24.18 -7.16
CA ASP A 185 -31.46 24.20 -5.72
C ASP A 185 -32.57 23.46 -4.92
N THR A 186 -32.29 22.22 -4.50
CA THR A 186 -33.21 21.37 -3.74
C THR A 186 -32.76 21.21 -2.29
N VAL A 187 -33.68 20.76 -1.42
CA VAL A 187 -33.36 20.20 -0.11
C VAL A 187 -33.89 18.78 -0.09
N MET A 188 -33.04 17.81 0.25
CA MET A 188 -33.43 16.41 0.30
C MET A 188 -33.31 15.88 1.72
N TYR A 189 -34.32 15.12 2.17
CA TYR A 189 -34.31 14.52 3.50
C TYR A 189 -34.98 13.15 3.52
N LEU A 190 -34.47 12.29 4.38
CA LEU A 190 -34.82 10.88 4.47
C LEU A 190 -35.43 10.56 5.83
N ARG A 191 -36.57 9.88 5.85
CA ARG A 191 -37.36 9.55 7.05
C ARG A 191 -37.75 8.09 7.12
N SER A 192 -37.97 7.59 8.34
CA SER A 192 -38.63 6.29 8.57
C SER A 192 -40.16 6.41 8.71
N ASP A 193 -40.69 7.60 8.94
CA ASP A 193 -42.12 7.95 8.83
C ASP A 193 -42.25 9.29 8.11
N CYS A 194 -42.90 9.31 6.94
CA CYS A 194 -42.98 10.50 6.10
C CYS A 194 -43.53 11.72 6.84
N GLY A 195 -44.57 11.54 7.66
CA GLY A 195 -45.29 12.63 8.31
C GLY A 195 -44.69 13.08 9.66
N ASP A 196 -43.74 12.33 10.22
CA ASP A 196 -43.12 12.64 11.51
C ASP A 196 -41.67 13.11 11.34
N ILE A 197 -41.47 14.42 11.48
CA ILE A 197 -40.16 15.07 11.45
C ILE A 197 -39.16 14.52 12.49
N GLN A 198 -39.63 13.91 13.58
CA GLN A 198 -38.74 13.29 14.57
C GLN A 198 -38.07 12.01 14.06
N THR A 199 -38.50 11.50 12.89
CA THR A 199 -37.97 10.29 12.26
C THR A 199 -37.01 10.57 11.11
N GLU A 200 -36.62 11.84 10.94
CA GLU A 200 -35.60 12.26 9.97
C GLU A 200 -34.24 11.66 10.35
N LEU A 201 -33.70 10.89 9.42
CA LEU A 201 -32.45 10.16 9.56
C LEU A 201 -31.30 10.96 8.97
N PHE A 202 -31.53 11.56 7.80
CA PHE A 202 -30.56 12.32 7.04
C PHE A 202 -31.24 13.50 6.37
N CYS A 203 -30.50 14.60 6.20
CA CYS A 203 -30.87 15.70 5.32
C CYS A 203 -29.61 16.29 4.70
N ASP A 204 -29.72 16.74 3.45
CA ASP A 204 -28.73 17.51 2.73
C ASP A 204 -29.39 18.64 1.91
N ASP A 205 -28.82 19.84 1.96
CA ASP A 205 -29.30 21.02 1.22
C ASP A 205 -28.33 21.50 0.12
N ASP A 206 -27.02 21.31 0.27
CA ASP A 206 -26.01 21.79 -0.69
C ASP A 206 -24.88 20.75 -0.87
N SER A 207 -24.93 20.01 -1.97
CA SER A 207 -23.87 19.12 -2.49
C SER A 207 -23.52 19.47 -3.95
N GLY A 208 -22.24 19.31 -4.31
CA GLY A 208 -21.77 19.39 -5.71
C GLY A 208 -21.96 20.74 -6.44
N PRO A 209 -21.68 20.78 -7.76
CA PRO A 209 -21.89 21.97 -8.60
C PRO A 209 -23.38 22.24 -8.84
N ARG A 210 -23.79 23.51 -8.77
CA ARG A 210 -25.18 24.00 -8.94
C ARG A 210 -26.15 23.71 -7.77
N ARG A 211 -25.66 23.30 -6.59
CA ARG A 211 -26.48 23.11 -5.36
C ARG A 211 -27.49 21.97 -5.47
N ALA A 212 -26.99 20.82 -5.93
CA ALA A 212 -27.71 19.56 -5.87
C ALA A 212 -27.84 19.09 -4.42
N SER A 213 -28.73 18.15 -4.10
CA SER A 213 -28.75 17.48 -2.79
C SER A 213 -28.32 16.03 -2.96
N ARG A 214 -27.55 15.49 -2.01
CA ARG A 214 -27.05 14.12 -2.04
C ARG A 214 -27.10 13.47 -0.66
N ILE A 215 -27.71 12.28 -0.58
CA ILE A 215 -27.76 11.48 0.64
C ILE A 215 -27.16 10.11 0.34
N GLU A 216 -26.10 9.75 1.06
CA GLU A 216 -25.61 8.37 1.19
C GLU A 216 -25.94 7.85 2.59
N ALA A 217 -26.55 6.67 2.68
CA ALA A 217 -26.96 6.10 3.94
C ALA A 217 -26.90 4.58 3.96
N GLU A 218 -26.36 4.02 5.04
CA GLU A 218 -26.54 2.60 5.38
C GLU A 218 -27.81 2.45 6.23
N LEU A 219 -28.82 1.78 5.68
CA LEU A 219 -30.15 1.67 6.25
C LEU A 219 -30.50 0.21 6.52
N PRO A 220 -30.99 -0.16 7.72
CA PRO A 220 -31.48 -1.50 7.99
C PRO A 220 -32.76 -1.81 7.17
N ALA A 221 -33.18 -3.07 7.17
CA ALA A 221 -34.46 -3.47 6.57
C ALA A 221 -35.62 -2.62 7.13
N GLY A 222 -36.44 -2.07 6.24
CA GLY A 222 -37.50 -1.14 6.61
C GLY A 222 -38.10 -0.39 5.43
N THR A 223 -39.15 0.38 5.72
CA THR A 223 -39.76 1.33 4.78
C THR A 223 -39.23 2.72 5.08
N TYR A 224 -38.82 3.43 4.04
CA TYR A 224 -38.27 4.77 4.15
C TYR A 224 -38.92 5.71 3.15
N TYR A 225 -38.86 7.00 3.47
CA TYR A 225 -39.45 8.07 2.69
C TYR A 225 -38.39 9.11 2.40
N LEU A 226 -38.15 9.34 1.12
CA LEU A 226 -37.25 10.39 0.64
C LEU A 226 -38.11 11.57 0.19
N ILE A 227 -37.83 12.76 0.70
CA ILE A 227 -38.56 13.96 0.32
C ILE A 227 -37.58 14.88 -0.40
N VAL A 228 -37.98 15.35 -1.58
CA VAL A 228 -37.29 16.39 -2.33
C VAL A 228 -38.12 17.66 -2.24
N ASP A 229 -37.56 18.68 -1.60
CA ASP A 229 -38.18 19.98 -1.35
C ASP A 229 -37.47 21.09 -2.13
N ALA A 230 -38.22 22.12 -2.51
CA ALA A 230 -37.71 23.25 -3.28
C ALA A 230 -37.08 24.32 -2.37
N TYR A 231 -35.82 24.68 -2.60
CA TYR A 231 -35.18 25.78 -1.88
C TYR A 231 -35.49 27.14 -2.54
N GLY A 232 -36.70 27.64 -2.30
CA GLY A 232 -37.14 28.97 -2.73
C GLY A 232 -37.82 29.05 -4.11
N ASP A 233 -37.21 28.51 -5.17
CA ASP A 233 -37.80 28.39 -6.52
C ASP A 233 -38.20 26.92 -6.79
N ASP A 234 -39.36 26.67 -7.42
CA ASP A 234 -39.85 25.34 -7.80
C ASP A 234 -39.51 24.97 -9.25
N GLY A 235 -39.30 23.67 -9.54
CA GLY A 235 -38.82 23.25 -10.84
C GLY A 235 -38.73 21.74 -11.08
N GLU A 236 -38.35 21.40 -12.32
CA GLU A 236 -38.03 20.04 -12.73
C GLU A 236 -36.63 19.66 -12.24
N TYR A 237 -36.49 18.41 -11.80
CA TYR A 237 -35.22 17.81 -11.38
C TYR A 237 -35.11 16.38 -11.88
N THR A 238 -33.87 15.91 -12.02
CA THR A 238 -33.54 14.49 -12.13
C THR A 238 -33.19 13.99 -10.75
N LEU A 239 -33.78 12.88 -10.31
CA LEU A 239 -33.39 12.17 -9.09
C LEU A 239 -32.76 10.85 -9.50
N THR A 240 -31.49 10.63 -9.16
CA THR A 240 -30.77 9.38 -9.38
C THR A 240 -30.59 8.62 -8.08
N TRP A 241 -30.44 7.30 -8.16
CA TRP A 241 -30.16 6.46 -7.01
C TRP A 241 -29.33 5.23 -7.34
N THR A 242 -28.60 4.76 -6.33
CA THR A 242 -27.93 3.45 -6.35
C THR A 242 -28.24 2.67 -5.08
N ILE A 243 -28.15 1.35 -5.18
CA ILE A 243 -28.26 0.43 -4.05
C ILE A 243 -27.05 -0.50 -4.09
N ASP A 244 -26.38 -0.62 -2.96
CA ASP A 244 -25.18 -1.44 -2.79
C ASP A 244 -25.46 -2.54 -1.75
N CYS A 245 -25.11 -3.76 -2.14
CA CYS A 245 -25.27 -4.98 -1.38
C CYS A 245 -24.05 -5.33 -0.51
N GLY A 246 -22.93 -4.63 -0.69
CA GLY A 246 -21.63 -4.96 -0.12
C GLY A 246 -20.85 -5.95 -0.99
N ASP A 247 -19.56 -6.10 -0.66
CA ASP A 247 -18.59 -6.90 -1.44
C ASP A 247 -19.09 -8.31 -1.75
N GLY A 248 -18.91 -8.74 -3.00
CA GLY A 248 -19.30 -10.06 -3.50
C GLY A 248 -20.81 -10.28 -3.64
N LEU A 249 -21.64 -9.25 -3.52
CA LEU A 249 -23.09 -9.36 -3.62
C LEU A 249 -23.67 -8.38 -4.64
N ILE A 250 -24.68 -8.82 -5.39
CA ILE A 250 -25.41 -8.01 -6.39
C ILE A 250 -26.90 -7.91 -6.04
N TYR A 251 -27.48 -6.73 -6.26
CA TYR A 251 -28.92 -6.50 -6.02
C TYR A 251 -29.77 -7.11 -7.14
N ASP A 252 -30.70 -8.00 -6.77
CA ASP A 252 -31.69 -8.53 -7.69
C ASP A 252 -32.99 -7.70 -7.62
N PRO A 253 -33.30 -6.89 -8.65
CA PRO A 253 -34.50 -6.07 -8.66
C PRO A 253 -35.79 -6.89 -8.75
N ALA A 254 -35.74 -8.14 -9.22
CA ALA A 254 -36.93 -8.99 -9.32
C ALA A 254 -37.40 -9.50 -7.96
N THR A 255 -36.46 -9.74 -7.04
CA THR A 255 -36.74 -10.26 -5.69
C THR A 255 -36.55 -9.22 -4.60
N GLY A 256 -35.80 -8.16 -4.85
CA GLY A 256 -35.36 -7.17 -3.86
C GLY A 256 -34.31 -7.70 -2.88
N GLU A 257 -33.67 -8.83 -3.21
CA GLU A 257 -32.64 -9.48 -2.39
C GLU A 257 -31.24 -9.19 -2.91
N CYS A 258 -30.22 -9.47 -2.09
CA CYS A 258 -28.83 -9.48 -2.54
C CYS A 258 -28.42 -10.93 -2.74
N LEU A 259 -27.89 -11.23 -3.91
CA LEU A 259 -27.43 -12.55 -4.30
C LEU A 259 -25.90 -12.54 -4.39
N ASP A 260 -25.28 -13.70 -4.19
CA ASP A 260 -23.85 -13.87 -4.46
C ASP A 260 -23.56 -13.43 -5.89
N ASP A 261 -22.58 -12.53 -6.09
CA ASP A 261 -22.18 -12.08 -7.41
C ASP A 261 -21.51 -13.27 -8.14
N PRO A 262 -22.11 -13.81 -9.21
CA PRO A 262 -21.52 -14.91 -9.95
C PRO A 262 -20.22 -14.54 -10.68
N CYS A 263 -19.87 -13.24 -10.73
CA CYS A 263 -18.61 -12.71 -11.22
C CYS A 263 -17.54 -12.54 -10.12
N GLU A 264 -17.81 -12.90 -8.86
CA GLU A 264 -16.83 -12.90 -7.79
C GLU A 264 -16.58 -14.31 -7.19
N PRO A 265 -15.37 -14.89 -7.32
CA PRO A 265 -14.22 -14.35 -8.07
C PRO A 265 -14.48 -14.40 -9.59
N ASN A 266 -13.86 -13.49 -10.34
CA ASN A 266 -14.03 -13.44 -11.79
C ASN A 266 -13.45 -14.71 -12.44
N LEU A 267 -14.34 -15.57 -12.94
CA LEU A 267 -13.99 -16.84 -13.59
C LEU A 267 -13.68 -16.69 -15.09
N CYS A 268 -13.72 -15.47 -15.64
CA CYS A 268 -13.38 -15.20 -17.02
C CYS A 268 -11.85 -14.98 -17.14
N ASP A 269 -11.13 -16.02 -17.55
CA ASP A 269 -9.66 -16.04 -17.62
C ASP A 269 -9.10 -16.20 -19.05
N GLU A 270 -9.98 -16.24 -20.06
CA GLU A 270 -9.60 -16.36 -21.46
C GLU A 270 -8.93 -15.07 -21.98
N GLU A 271 -8.00 -15.22 -22.93
CA GLU A 271 -7.28 -14.11 -23.55
C GLU A 271 -8.27 -13.13 -24.24
N LEU A 272 -8.21 -11.85 -23.85
CA LEU A 272 -9.11 -10.78 -24.31
C LEU A 272 -10.60 -11.02 -24.02
N LYS A 273 -10.91 -11.85 -23.02
CA LYS A 273 -12.29 -12.22 -22.64
C LYS A 273 -12.40 -12.45 -21.13
N ARG A 274 -11.95 -11.44 -20.39
CA ARG A 274 -11.91 -11.39 -18.92
C ARG A 274 -13.05 -10.54 -18.35
N SER A 275 -13.80 -9.83 -19.18
CA SER A 275 -14.99 -9.08 -18.78
C SER A 275 -16.13 -10.03 -18.39
N CYS A 276 -16.49 -10.04 -17.11
CA CYS A 276 -17.61 -10.81 -16.58
C CYS A 276 -18.86 -9.94 -16.42
N THR A 277 -19.99 -10.41 -16.94
CA THR A 277 -21.29 -9.77 -16.73
C THR A 277 -22.21 -10.73 -15.96
N PRO A 278 -22.71 -10.36 -14.77
CA PRO A 278 -23.60 -11.22 -14.01
C PRO A 278 -24.98 -11.32 -14.70
N VAL A 279 -25.49 -12.54 -14.77
CA VAL A 279 -26.83 -12.89 -15.26
C VAL A 279 -27.60 -13.51 -14.10
N LEU A 280 -28.40 -12.66 -13.44
CA LEU A 280 -29.20 -13.03 -12.28
C LEU A 280 -30.19 -14.18 -12.60
N PRO A 281 -30.45 -15.10 -11.66
CA PRO A 281 -30.04 -15.03 -10.26
C PRO A 281 -28.68 -15.66 -9.91
N ALA A 282 -28.06 -16.47 -10.79
CA ALA A 282 -26.86 -17.25 -10.39
C ALA A 282 -25.95 -17.68 -11.56
N SER A 283 -25.95 -16.93 -12.68
CA SER A 283 -25.12 -17.23 -13.85
C SER A 283 -24.31 -16.01 -14.27
N TYR A 284 -23.32 -16.19 -15.14
CA TYR A 284 -22.51 -15.10 -15.68
C TYR A 284 -22.21 -15.34 -17.16
N GLU A 285 -21.89 -14.26 -17.88
CA GLU A 285 -21.42 -14.30 -19.25
C GLU A 285 -20.04 -13.65 -19.36
N CYS A 286 -19.07 -14.37 -19.93
CA CYS A 286 -17.77 -13.80 -20.29
C CYS A 286 -17.86 -13.15 -21.67
N THR A 287 -17.61 -11.85 -21.72
CA THR A 287 -17.62 -11.06 -22.96
C THR A 287 -16.20 -10.66 -23.35
N CYS A 288 -16.00 -10.31 -24.62
CA CYS A 288 -14.70 -9.79 -25.04
C CYS A 288 -14.39 -8.52 -24.27
N ASP A 289 -13.13 -8.39 -23.85
CA ASP A 289 -12.63 -7.20 -23.17
C ASP A 289 -12.89 -5.96 -24.03
N PRO A 290 -13.10 -4.78 -23.43
CA PRO A 290 -13.18 -3.53 -24.17
C PRO A 290 -12.04 -3.40 -25.19
N GLY A 291 -12.40 -3.05 -26.43
CA GLY A 291 -11.45 -3.01 -27.53
C GLY A 291 -11.17 -4.36 -28.22
N ALA A 292 -11.71 -5.47 -27.73
CA ALA A 292 -11.71 -6.75 -28.44
C ALA A 292 -13.10 -7.05 -29.04
N ILE A 293 -13.10 -7.85 -30.11
CA ILE A 293 -14.32 -8.35 -30.77
C ILE A 293 -14.25 -9.87 -30.87
N SER A 294 -15.41 -10.52 -30.94
CA SER A 294 -15.46 -11.97 -31.20
C SER A 294 -14.80 -12.27 -32.55
N ASP A 295 -13.93 -13.29 -32.57
CA ASP A 295 -13.25 -13.72 -33.79
C ASP A 295 -14.29 -14.21 -34.81
N PRO A 296 -14.37 -13.60 -36.02
CA PRO A 296 -15.28 -14.06 -37.06
C PRO A 296 -15.05 -15.53 -37.50
N GLU A 297 -13.85 -16.07 -37.28
CA GLU A 297 -13.49 -17.46 -37.58
C GLU A 297 -13.72 -18.41 -36.39
N ASN A 298 -13.74 -17.88 -35.16
CA ASN A 298 -14.02 -18.61 -33.93
C ASN A 298 -14.84 -17.77 -32.93
N PRO A 299 -16.18 -17.83 -32.97
CA PRO A 299 -17.05 -16.96 -32.15
C PRO A 299 -16.83 -17.05 -30.64
N ASP A 300 -16.19 -18.13 -30.16
CA ASP A 300 -15.89 -18.34 -28.75
C ASP A 300 -14.61 -17.60 -28.30
N ALA A 301 -13.74 -17.17 -29.24
CA ALA A 301 -12.52 -16.43 -28.98
C ALA A 301 -12.67 -14.93 -29.27
N CYS A 302 -11.81 -14.12 -28.67
CA CYS A 302 -11.75 -12.68 -28.87
C CYS A 302 -10.43 -12.28 -29.54
N ILE A 303 -10.49 -11.27 -30.41
CA ILE A 303 -9.32 -10.68 -31.09
C ILE A 303 -9.35 -9.17 -30.92
N PRO A 304 -8.18 -8.47 -30.95
CA PRO A 304 -8.16 -7.02 -30.94
C PRO A 304 -9.00 -6.45 -32.09
N ASN A 305 -9.83 -5.45 -31.82
CA ASN A 305 -10.61 -4.77 -32.84
C ASN A 305 -9.67 -4.00 -33.78
N PRO A 306 -9.55 -4.36 -35.07
CA PRO A 306 -8.58 -3.73 -35.96
C PRO A 306 -8.96 -2.30 -36.39
N ASN A 307 -10.15 -1.83 -36.02
CA ASN A 307 -10.65 -0.50 -36.39
C ASN A 307 -10.74 0.46 -35.20
N GLN A 308 -10.01 0.17 -34.12
CA GLN A 308 -9.96 1.07 -32.97
C GLN A 308 -9.39 2.42 -33.34
N THR A 309 -10.05 3.44 -32.84
CA THR A 309 -9.61 4.83 -32.94
C THR A 309 -9.23 5.38 -31.57
N GLY A 310 -9.83 4.92 -30.47
CA GLY A 310 -9.58 5.51 -29.15
C GLY A 310 -10.23 6.87 -28.97
N GLU A 311 -11.26 7.20 -29.75
CA GLU A 311 -11.97 8.49 -29.66
C GLU A 311 -13.07 8.50 -28.59
N SER A 312 -13.42 7.34 -28.02
CA SER A 312 -14.45 7.23 -27.00
C SER A 312 -14.29 5.95 -26.19
N CYS A 313 -14.98 5.87 -25.05
CA CYS A 313 -15.06 4.68 -24.22
C CYS A 313 -15.72 3.46 -24.89
N LEU A 314 -16.44 3.67 -26.00
CA LEU A 314 -16.99 2.59 -26.82
C LEU A 314 -16.00 2.01 -27.83
N ASP A 315 -14.87 2.68 -28.06
CA ASP A 315 -13.83 2.28 -29.02
C ASP A 315 -12.41 2.56 -28.51
N PRO A 316 -12.04 2.15 -27.28
CA PRO A 316 -10.70 2.36 -26.76
C PRO A 316 -9.67 1.52 -27.53
N ILE A 317 -8.43 1.99 -27.63
CA ILE A 317 -7.31 1.23 -28.22
C ILE A 317 -6.80 0.21 -27.20
N LEU A 318 -6.73 -1.06 -27.58
CA LEU A 318 -6.32 -2.14 -26.68
C LEU A 318 -4.78 -2.23 -26.55
N LEU A 319 -4.27 -2.14 -25.33
CA LEU A 319 -2.89 -2.47 -24.97
C LEU A 319 -2.82 -3.97 -24.62
N ALA A 320 -2.61 -4.81 -25.63
CA ALA A 320 -2.74 -6.26 -25.49
C ALA A 320 -1.55 -6.94 -24.78
N ASP A 321 -0.34 -6.39 -24.92
CA ASP A 321 0.87 -6.94 -24.32
C ASP A 321 1.13 -6.31 -22.95
N PRO A 322 1.71 -7.06 -21.98
CA PRO A 322 2.04 -6.53 -20.65
C PRO A 322 3.13 -5.46 -20.71
N ALA A 323 3.90 -5.38 -21.80
CA ALA A 323 4.81 -4.27 -22.02
C ALA A 323 4.87 -3.95 -23.51
N GLY A 324 4.98 -2.66 -23.84
CA GLY A 324 5.00 -2.24 -25.22
C GLY A 324 5.31 -0.76 -25.41
N THR A 325 5.47 -0.41 -26.68
CA THR A 325 5.61 0.96 -27.15
C THR A 325 4.76 1.15 -28.39
N LEU A 326 4.04 2.25 -28.50
CA LEU A 326 3.33 2.64 -29.72
C LEU A 326 3.45 4.14 -29.96
N GLN A 327 3.22 4.56 -31.21
CA GLN A 327 3.13 5.96 -31.57
C GLN A 327 1.65 6.37 -31.71
N GLY A 328 1.19 7.29 -30.87
CA GLY A 328 -0.15 7.87 -30.87
C GLY A 328 -0.22 9.21 -31.61
N ASP A 329 -1.44 9.67 -31.88
CA ASP A 329 -1.72 10.93 -32.60
C ASP A 329 -3.06 11.56 -32.17
N ASN A 330 -2.99 12.73 -31.53
CA ASN A 330 -4.16 13.52 -31.10
C ASN A 330 -4.51 14.65 -32.08
N THR A 331 -3.88 14.71 -33.26
CA THR A 331 -4.15 15.78 -34.24
C THR A 331 -5.52 15.69 -34.90
N THR A 332 -6.16 14.52 -34.82
CA THR A 332 -7.48 14.26 -35.42
C THR A 332 -8.54 13.88 -34.40
N SER A 333 -8.20 13.81 -33.11
CA SER A 333 -9.15 13.41 -32.08
C SER A 333 -10.05 14.54 -31.59
N THR A 334 -11.16 14.15 -30.97
CA THR A 334 -12.07 15.05 -30.25
C THR A 334 -11.69 15.15 -28.77
N GLY A 335 -12.10 16.23 -28.11
CA GLY A 335 -11.97 16.38 -26.67
C GLY A 335 -13.30 16.10 -25.99
N GLU A 336 -13.44 14.89 -25.46
CA GLU A 336 -14.65 14.41 -24.80
C GLU A 336 -14.43 14.17 -23.30
N PHE A 337 -13.17 13.98 -22.88
CA PHE A 337 -12.80 13.70 -21.50
C PHE A 337 -11.91 14.80 -20.93
N THR A 338 -11.78 14.81 -19.60
CA THR A 338 -10.93 15.76 -18.87
C THR A 338 -10.44 15.09 -17.60
N GLY A 339 -9.12 15.12 -17.36
CA GLY A 339 -8.50 14.58 -16.15
C GLY A 339 -8.52 15.57 -14.99
N SER A 340 -8.31 15.10 -13.74
CA SER A 340 -8.28 15.99 -12.57
C SER A 340 -7.08 16.96 -12.57
N CYS A 341 -6.00 16.61 -13.26
CA CYS A 341 -4.80 17.44 -13.41
C CYS A 341 -4.80 18.31 -14.68
N GLY A 342 -5.83 18.24 -15.53
CA GLY A 342 -5.95 19.07 -16.73
C GLY A 342 -6.45 18.29 -17.95
N GLY A 343 -6.15 18.82 -19.14
CA GLY A 343 -6.55 18.21 -20.41
C GLY A 343 -8.02 18.48 -20.75
N ASP A 344 -8.33 19.68 -21.27
CA ASP A 344 -9.64 19.97 -21.87
C ASP A 344 -9.59 19.80 -23.40
N GLY A 345 -8.57 19.09 -23.88
CA GLY A 345 -8.14 19.07 -25.27
C GLY A 345 -8.52 17.78 -25.98
N ALA A 346 -7.87 17.48 -27.10
CA ALA A 346 -8.14 16.27 -27.85
C ALA A 346 -7.50 15.05 -27.17
N ASP A 347 -8.28 14.02 -26.91
CA ASP A 347 -7.87 12.87 -26.11
C ASP A 347 -7.82 11.57 -26.94
N ARG A 348 -7.07 10.59 -26.42
CA ARG A 348 -7.08 9.20 -26.90
C ARG A 348 -7.24 8.27 -25.72
N VAL A 349 -8.24 7.40 -25.83
CA VAL A 349 -8.55 6.38 -24.84
C VAL A 349 -7.88 5.05 -25.23
N TYR A 350 -7.09 4.53 -24.31
CA TYR A 350 -6.49 3.21 -24.33
C TYR A 350 -7.13 2.35 -23.25
N THR A 351 -7.11 1.03 -23.41
CA THR A 351 -7.65 0.09 -22.44
C THR A 351 -6.78 -1.13 -22.28
N PHE A 352 -6.79 -1.70 -21.09
CA PHE A 352 -6.14 -2.96 -20.75
C PHE A 352 -6.87 -3.62 -19.59
N THR A 353 -6.73 -4.94 -19.46
CA THR A 353 -7.37 -5.71 -18.39
C THR A 353 -6.32 -6.48 -17.61
N VAL A 354 -6.32 -6.29 -16.29
CA VAL A 354 -5.49 -7.07 -15.36
C VAL A 354 -6.35 -8.11 -14.65
N GLY A 355 -5.83 -9.32 -14.51
CA GLY A 355 -6.56 -10.43 -13.86
C GLY A 355 -6.27 -10.58 -12.36
N ALA A 356 -5.35 -9.77 -11.83
CA ALA A 356 -4.91 -9.79 -10.45
C ALA A 356 -4.21 -8.46 -10.14
N ARG A 357 -3.94 -8.24 -8.84
CA ARG A 357 -3.10 -7.15 -8.36
C ARG A 357 -1.85 -6.99 -9.22
N SER A 358 -1.69 -5.82 -9.83
CA SER A 358 -0.66 -5.56 -10.84
C SER A 358 -0.01 -4.21 -10.64
N LYS A 359 1.28 -4.11 -10.94
CA LYS A 359 1.98 -2.82 -11.02
C LYS A 359 1.99 -2.38 -12.47
N ALA A 360 1.55 -1.15 -12.70
CA ALA A 360 1.49 -0.53 -14.01
C ALA A 360 2.36 0.74 -14.04
N HIS A 361 3.16 0.87 -15.09
CA HIS A 361 3.90 2.07 -15.44
C HIS A 361 3.46 2.50 -16.85
N PHE A 362 3.22 3.79 -17.03
CA PHE A 362 2.92 4.40 -18.31
C PHE A 362 3.80 5.63 -18.51
N SER A 363 4.30 5.83 -19.72
CA SER A 363 5.08 7.02 -20.09
C SER A 363 4.67 7.51 -21.48
N SER A 364 4.35 8.80 -21.60
CA SER A 364 4.02 9.47 -22.86
C SER A 364 5.02 10.60 -23.14
N GLU A 365 5.65 10.56 -24.32
CA GLU A 365 6.69 11.50 -24.73
C GLU A 365 6.42 12.12 -26.11
N GLY A 366 7.04 13.27 -26.38
CA GLY A 366 7.07 13.92 -27.69
C GLY A 366 6.46 15.31 -27.72
N TYR A 367 5.49 15.58 -26.85
CA TYR A 367 5.01 16.92 -26.51
C TYR A 367 4.24 16.89 -25.19
N ASP A 368 3.84 18.08 -24.73
CA ASP A 368 3.07 18.32 -23.50
C ASP A 368 1.68 17.68 -23.58
N THR A 369 1.54 16.48 -23.01
CA THR A 369 0.29 15.73 -22.87
C THR A 369 -0.19 15.77 -21.43
N VAL A 370 -1.43 15.36 -21.17
CA VAL A 370 -1.91 15.03 -19.83
C VAL A 370 -2.24 13.55 -19.83
N LEU A 371 -1.65 12.80 -18.90
CA LEU A 371 -1.85 11.36 -18.78
C LEU A 371 -2.76 11.11 -17.58
N TYR A 372 -3.83 10.33 -17.73
CA TYR A 372 -4.65 9.91 -16.58
C TYR A 372 -5.23 8.51 -16.76
N LEU A 373 -5.51 7.85 -15.64
CA LEU A 373 -5.97 6.47 -15.59
C LEU A 373 -7.29 6.38 -14.81
N ARG A 374 -8.25 5.63 -15.33
CA ARG A 374 -9.57 5.38 -14.71
C ARG A 374 -9.89 3.90 -14.60
N SER A 375 -10.61 3.51 -13.55
CA SER A 375 -11.23 2.18 -13.43
C SER A 375 -12.57 2.07 -14.17
N ALA A 376 -13.23 3.20 -14.46
CA ALA A 376 -14.41 3.25 -15.32
C ALA A 376 -14.29 4.41 -16.32
N CYS A 377 -14.36 4.09 -17.61
CA CYS A 377 -14.00 5.03 -18.67
C CYS A 377 -14.81 6.35 -18.66
N ASP A 378 -16.14 6.24 -18.61
CA ASP A 378 -17.08 7.37 -18.65
C ASP A 378 -17.37 7.99 -17.25
N ASP A 379 -16.68 7.54 -16.20
CA ASP A 379 -16.85 8.05 -14.84
C ASP A 379 -15.60 8.80 -14.37
N ALA A 380 -15.68 10.12 -14.33
CA ALA A 380 -14.58 10.96 -13.85
C ALA A 380 -14.26 10.74 -12.36
N GLY A 381 -15.21 10.24 -11.56
CA GLY A 381 -14.98 9.90 -10.15
C GLY A 381 -14.11 8.65 -9.96
N SER A 382 -13.90 7.86 -11.01
CA SER A 382 -13.12 6.63 -11.01
C SER A 382 -11.64 6.82 -11.36
N GLU A 383 -11.17 8.07 -11.42
CA GLU A 383 -9.78 8.40 -11.73
C GLU A 383 -8.84 7.98 -10.60
N LEU A 384 -7.80 7.23 -10.97
CA LEU A 384 -6.85 6.60 -10.04
C LEU A 384 -5.53 7.35 -10.00
N ALA A 385 -5.12 7.92 -11.13
CA ALA A 385 -3.88 8.68 -11.27
C ALA A 385 -4.03 9.69 -12.40
N CYS A 386 -3.34 10.81 -12.27
CA CYS A 386 -3.24 11.86 -13.27
C CYS A 386 -1.86 12.51 -13.17
N ASN A 387 -1.22 12.75 -14.31
CA ASN A 387 0.05 13.46 -14.41
C ASN A 387 0.02 14.49 -15.54
N ASP A 388 0.54 15.68 -15.22
CA ASP A 388 0.86 16.76 -16.14
C ASP A 388 2.19 17.37 -15.66
N ALA A 389 3.30 16.97 -16.29
CA ALA A 389 4.64 17.46 -16.01
C ALA A 389 4.80 18.94 -16.40
N GLY A 390 3.85 19.49 -17.18
CA GLY A 390 3.77 20.91 -17.51
C GLY A 390 4.88 21.39 -18.44
N SER A 391 5.58 20.48 -19.13
CA SER A 391 6.64 20.80 -20.07
C SER A 391 6.74 19.78 -21.21
N ALA A 392 6.86 20.29 -22.44
CA ALA A 392 7.00 19.47 -23.64
C ALA A 392 8.30 18.64 -23.77
N TRP A 393 9.18 18.67 -22.78
CA TRP A 393 10.47 17.98 -22.79
C TRP A 393 10.58 16.90 -21.71
N GLU A 394 9.59 16.81 -20.82
CA GLU A 394 9.51 15.78 -19.80
C GLU A 394 8.45 14.77 -20.22
N ALA A 395 8.70 13.50 -19.91
CA ALA A 395 7.74 12.43 -20.15
C ALA A 395 6.61 12.55 -19.14
N GLU A 396 5.37 12.37 -19.58
CA GLU A 396 4.25 12.22 -18.67
C GLU A 396 4.23 10.79 -18.15
N THR A 397 4.42 10.59 -16.84
CA THR A 397 4.51 9.25 -16.26
C THR A 397 3.44 8.98 -15.22
N ILE A 398 2.92 7.75 -15.22
CA ILE A 398 2.06 7.21 -14.16
C ILE A 398 2.67 5.91 -13.69
N ASP A 399 3.03 5.86 -12.41
CA ASP A 399 3.41 4.65 -11.67
C ASP A 399 2.35 4.32 -10.63
N ILE A 400 1.67 3.18 -10.79
CA ILE A 400 0.55 2.82 -9.93
C ILE A 400 0.49 1.31 -9.66
N ILE A 401 0.03 0.96 -8.45
CA ILE A 401 -0.40 -0.40 -8.13
C ILE A 401 -1.91 -0.46 -8.30
N LEU A 402 -2.36 -1.32 -9.20
CA LEU A 402 -3.76 -1.66 -9.42
C LEU A 402 -4.09 -2.79 -8.44
N GLU A 403 -4.83 -2.46 -7.39
CA GLU A 403 -5.15 -3.41 -6.31
C GLU A 403 -6.15 -4.48 -6.78
N ASP A 404 -7.10 -4.09 -7.63
CA ASP A 404 -8.19 -4.96 -8.08
C ASP A 404 -7.97 -5.54 -9.47
N ALA A 405 -8.53 -6.73 -9.71
CA ALA A 405 -8.67 -7.24 -11.07
C ALA A 405 -9.76 -6.45 -11.79
N GLY A 406 -9.53 -6.08 -13.05
CA GLY A 406 -10.49 -5.26 -13.77
C GLY A 406 -9.94 -4.69 -15.07
N THR A 407 -10.83 -4.03 -15.81
CA THR A 407 -10.48 -3.27 -17.00
C THR A 407 -10.24 -1.81 -16.62
N TYR A 408 -9.13 -1.27 -17.09
CA TYR A 408 -8.72 0.10 -16.84
C TYR A 408 -8.58 0.86 -18.16
N TYR A 409 -8.66 2.19 -18.06
CA TYR A 409 -8.67 3.09 -19.20
C TYR A 409 -7.63 4.18 -19.00
N LEU A 410 -6.65 4.22 -19.89
CA LEU A 410 -5.59 5.22 -19.90
C LEU A 410 -5.93 6.27 -20.96
N PHE A 411 -5.87 7.53 -20.57
CA PHE A 411 -6.16 8.67 -21.43
C PHE A 411 -4.87 9.43 -21.69
N VAL A 412 -4.55 9.65 -22.96
CA VAL A 412 -3.51 10.59 -23.38
C VAL A 412 -4.21 11.81 -23.97
N ASP A 413 -4.26 12.87 -23.19
CA ASP A 413 -4.97 14.11 -23.50
C ASP A 413 -3.96 15.21 -23.87
N THR A 414 -4.44 16.24 -24.55
CA THR A 414 -3.60 17.39 -24.92
C THR A 414 -3.78 18.52 -23.92
N TYR A 415 -2.68 19.10 -23.47
CA TYR A 415 -2.73 20.28 -22.60
C TYR A 415 -3.00 21.56 -23.41
N ASP A 416 -2.07 21.96 -24.30
CA ASP A 416 -2.14 23.23 -25.04
C ASP A 416 -2.11 23.10 -26.57
N ARG A 417 -1.73 21.92 -27.09
CA ARG A 417 -1.53 21.65 -28.51
C ARG A 417 -1.72 20.18 -28.85
N THR A 418 -2.08 19.88 -30.09
CA THR A 418 -2.16 18.51 -30.59
C THR A 418 -0.86 18.08 -31.25
N GLY A 419 -0.55 16.78 -31.20
CA GLY A 419 0.65 16.22 -31.79
C GLY A 419 0.66 14.70 -31.82
N THR A 420 1.78 14.16 -32.31
CA THR A 420 2.12 12.74 -32.17
C THR A 420 2.94 12.54 -30.91
N PHE A 421 2.69 11.45 -30.20
CA PHE A 421 3.41 11.06 -28.98
C PHE A 421 3.85 9.61 -29.07
N ASP A 422 4.91 9.26 -28.35
CA ASP A 422 5.33 7.88 -28.16
C ASP A 422 4.87 7.45 -26.76
N LEU A 423 3.98 6.46 -26.70
CA LEU A 423 3.45 5.88 -25.47
C LEU A 423 4.17 4.55 -25.20
N SER A 424 4.68 4.41 -23.99
CA SER A 424 5.24 3.16 -23.47
C SER A 424 4.53 2.72 -22.20
N TRP A 425 4.50 1.41 -21.96
CA TRP A 425 3.88 0.85 -20.76
C TRP A 425 4.55 -0.44 -20.31
N THR A 426 4.45 -0.72 -19.01
CA THR A 426 4.65 -2.03 -18.39
C THR A 426 3.51 -2.30 -17.41
N ILE A 427 3.00 -3.52 -17.39
CA ILE A 427 1.87 -3.97 -16.58
C ILE A 427 2.17 -5.41 -16.20
N TYR A 428 2.69 -5.60 -14.98
CA TYR A 428 3.06 -6.91 -14.48
C TYR A 428 2.23 -7.27 -13.25
N PRO A 429 1.65 -8.50 -13.19
CA PRO A 429 1.01 -8.98 -11.98
C PRO A 429 2.05 -9.14 -10.87
N ASP A 430 1.61 -9.08 -9.61
CA ASP A 430 2.48 -9.32 -8.45
C ASP A 430 3.15 -10.71 -8.57
N PRO A 431 4.47 -10.76 -8.82
CA PRO A 431 5.15 -12.02 -9.06
C PRO A 431 5.29 -12.84 -7.77
N CYS A 432 4.95 -12.26 -6.61
CA CYS A 432 4.96 -12.89 -5.30
C CYS A 432 3.54 -13.11 -4.72
N ALA A 433 2.48 -12.94 -5.51
CA ALA A 433 1.09 -13.14 -5.06
C ALA A 433 0.82 -14.55 -4.47
N ASP A 434 1.50 -15.58 -4.99
CA ASP A 434 1.43 -16.95 -4.51
C ASP A 434 2.82 -17.47 -4.15
N GLU A 435 3.33 -17.01 -3.01
CA GLU A 435 4.69 -17.35 -2.54
C GLU A 435 4.95 -18.85 -2.46
N GLU A 436 3.97 -19.67 -2.08
CA GLU A 436 4.14 -21.13 -1.95
C GLU A 436 4.40 -21.79 -3.32
N THR A 437 3.78 -21.26 -4.37
CA THR A 437 3.98 -21.75 -5.74
C THR A 437 5.28 -21.20 -6.35
N VAL A 438 5.64 -19.96 -6.02
CA VAL A 438 6.77 -19.23 -6.61
C VAL A 438 8.10 -19.58 -5.93
N CYS A 439 8.13 -19.54 -4.61
CA CYS A 439 9.27 -19.84 -3.76
C CYS A 439 8.93 -20.96 -2.77
N PRO A 440 8.80 -22.21 -3.25
CA PRO A 440 8.35 -23.32 -2.41
C PRO A 440 9.35 -23.60 -1.28
N GLY A 441 8.82 -23.83 -0.08
CA GLY A 441 9.60 -24.19 1.10
C GLY A 441 9.85 -22.99 2.02
N THR A 442 11.08 -22.84 2.48
CA THR A 442 11.48 -21.76 3.41
C THR A 442 11.89 -20.43 2.73
N PRO A 443 12.36 -20.38 1.48
CA PRO A 443 12.68 -19.11 0.82
C PRO A 443 11.46 -18.17 0.74
N VAL A 444 11.68 -16.87 0.89
CA VAL A 444 10.69 -15.81 0.75
C VAL A 444 10.83 -15.16 -0.63
N CYS A 445 9.70 -14.81 -1.24
CA CYS A 445 9.69 -14.17 -2.55
C CYS A 445 10.03 -12.68 -2.43
N GLU A 446 11.02 -12.22 -3.19
CA GLU A 446 11.36 -10.80 -3.34
C GLU A 446 11.11 -10.38 -4.80
N ALA A 447 10.05 -9.59 -5.04
CA ALA A 447 9.75 -9.03 -6.35
C ALA A 447 10.80 -7.99 -6.77
N ALA A 448 11.10 -7.91 -8.07
CA ALA A 448 11.82 -6.79 -8.66
C ALA A 448 11.00 -5.49 -8.52
N ALA A 449 11.64 -4.32 -8.54
CA ALA A 449 10.97 -3.04 -8.31
C ALA A 449 9.81 -2.79 -9.29
N ASP A 450 9.94 -3.20 -10.54
CA ASP A 450 8.94 -3.08 -11.61
C ASP A 450 7.99 -4.30 -11.70
N TRP A 451 8.12 -5.29 -10.82
CA TRP A 451 7.38 -6.56 -10.79
C TRP A 451 7.58 -7.46 -12.02
N SER A 452 8.53 -7.15 -12.91
CA SER A 452 8.82 -7.98 -14.10
C SER A 452 9.38 -9.37 -13.76
N SER A 453 9.92 -9.53 -12.54
CA SER A 453 10.54 -10.76 -12.06
C SER A 453 10.51 -10.85 -10.54
N HIS A 454 10.94 -11.98 -10.00
CA HIS A 454 11.15 -12.20 -8.58
C HIS A 454 12.44 -12.99 -8.34
N THR A 455 12.91 -12.98 -7.10
CA THR A 455 13.95 -13.86 -6.60
C THR A 455 13.49 -14.54 -5.31
N CYS A 456 13.95 -15.77 -5.07
CA CYS A 456 13.68 -16.45 -3.81
C CYS A 456 14.89 -16.26 -2.88
N ALA A 457 14.72 -15.48 -1.82
CA ALA A 457 15.76 -15.19 -0.84
C ALA A 457 15.52 -15.99 0.44
N CYS A 458 16.59 -16.40 1.11
CA CYS A 458 16.41 -17.04 2.42
C CYS A 458 16.07 -15.99 3.49
N PRO A 459 15.16 -16.32 4.43
CA PRO A 459 14.92 -15.49 5.59
C PRO A 459 16.20 -15.14 6.33
N VAL A 460 16.19 -14.03 7.08
CA VAL A 460 17.31 -13.63 7.95
C VAL A 460 17.67 -14.79 8.89
N GLY A 461 18.98 -15.07 8.99
CA GLY A 461 19.52 -16.19 9.75
C GLY A 461 19.52 -17.54 9.03
N MET A 462 19.18 -17.56 7.73
CA MET A 462 19.25 -18.76 6.90
C MET A 462 20.00 -18.52 5.60
N ILE A 463 20.55 -19.60 5.05
CA ILE A 463 21.31 -19.61 3.79
C ILE A 463 20.82 -20.71 2.87
N ALA A 464 20.89 -20.43 1.57
CA ALA A 464 20.40 -21.33 0.55
C ALA A 464 21.22 -22.63 0.49
N PHE A 465 20.53 -23.77 0.58
CA PHE A 465 21.11 -25.09 0.45
C PHE A 465 20.13 -26.06 -0.21
N ASN A 466 20.52 -26.66 -1.35
CA ASN A 466 19.71 -27.64 -2.08
C ASN A 466 18.27 -27.16 -2.40
N ASN A 467 18.12 -25.93 -2.91
CA ASN A 467 16.83 -25.31 -3.26
C ASN A 467 15.87 -25.08 -2.08
N ASP A 468 16.39 -24.99 -0.86
CA ASP A 468 15.67 -24.61 0.34
C ASP A 468 16.60 -23.74 1.21
N CYS A 469 16.11 -23.26 2.35
CA CYS A 469 16.92 -22.54 3.32
C CYS A 469 17.23 -23.43 4.52
N VAL A 470 18.46 -23.36 4.98
CA VAL A 470 18.90 -24.00 6.24
C VAL A 470 19.46 -22.94 7.17
N ASP A 471 19.35 -23.18 8.47
CA ASP A 471 19.93 -22.32 9.51
C ASP A 471 21.37 -21.98 9.16
N ASP A 472 21.71 -20.69 9.18
CA ASP A 472 23.08 -20.24 9.03
C ASP A 472 23.85 -20.61 10.30
N PRO A 473 24.83 -21.56 10.26
CA PRO A 473 25.65 -21.88 11.41
C PRO A 473 26.56 -20.71 11.84
N CYS A 474 26.61 -19.63 11.06
CA CYS A 474 27.27 -18.37 11.35
C CYS A 474 26.33 -17.27 11.87
N ASP A 475 25.04 -17.55 12.10
CA ASP A 475 24.11 -16.59 12.71
C ASP A 475 23.41 -17.19 13.97
N PRO A 476 23.65 -16.65 15.19
CA PRO A 476 24.60 -15.59 15.51
C PRO A 476 26.05 -16.09 15.37
N ASN A 477 26.95 -15.18 15.01
CA ASN A 477 28.35 -15.51 14.73
C ASN A 477 29.04 -16.24 15.89
N PRO A 478 29.39 -17.53 15.74
CA PRO A 478 30.03 -18.33 16.79
C PRO A 478 31.53 -18.02 16.94
N CYS A 479 32.12 -17.30 15.98
CA CYS A 479 33.53 -16.96 15.93
C CYS A 479 33.76 -15.65 16.69
N THR A 480 34.19 -15.76 17.94
CA THR A 480 34.41 -14.60 18.84
C THR A 480 35.85 -14.46 19.32
N ALA A 481 36.79 -15.21 18.76
CA ALA A 481 38.19 -15.14 19.16
C ALA A 481 38.82 -13.85 18.59
N PRO A 482 39.66 -13.12 19.36
CA PRO A 482 40.24 -11.86 18.88
C PRO A 482 41.00 -12.02 17.56
N GLY A 483 40.66 -11.20 16.55
CA GLY A 483 41.23 -11.26 15.20
C GLY A 483 40.74 -12.46 14.37
N ARG A 484 39.85 -13.29 14.91
CA ARG A 484 39.33 -14.53 14.30
C ARG A 484 37.81 -14.61 14.48
N THR A 485 37.14 -13.64 13.89
CA THR A 485 35.70 -13.44 13.97
C THR A 485 35.01 -13.67 12.63
N ARG A 486 35.76 -13.96 11.56
CA ARG A 486 35.18 -14.31 10.26
C ARG A 486 34.66 -15.75 10.31
N CYS A 487 33.34 -15.91 10.23
CA CYS A 487 32.69 -17.21 10.19
C CYS A 487 32.44 -17.63 8.75
N ILE A 488 32.83 -18.86 8.42
CA ILE A 488 32.57 -19.48 7.12
C ILE A 488 31.61 -20.65 7.34
N ALA A 489 30.40 -20.53 6.81
CA ALA A 489 29.39 -21.55 6.91
C ALA A 489 29.77 -22.81 6.11
N GLU A 490 29.71 -23.97 6.75
CA GLU A 490 29.84 -25.29 6.15
C GLU A 490 28.48 -26.01 6.20
N LEU A 491 27.71 -25.82 5.15
CA LEU A 491 26.33 -26.31 5.05
C LEU A 491 26.25 -27.85 5.11
N PRO A 492 25.22 -28.41 5.79
CA PRO A 492 24.01 -27.75 6.27
C PRO A 492 24.04 -27.27 7.74
N GLY A 493 25.18 -27.18 8.43
CA GLY A 493 25.15 -26.75 9.83
C GLY A 493 26.45 -26.81 10.62
N ASN A 494 27.61 -26.90 9.96
CA ASN A 494 28.91 -26.74 10.58
C ASN A 494 29.49 -25.37 10.21
N HIS A 495 30.56 -24.93 10.87
CA HIS A 495 31.25 -23.69 10.50
C HIS A 495 32.76 -23.81 10.75
N THR A 496 33.51 -22.90 10.14
CA THR A 496 34.92 -22.66 10.47
C THR A 496 35.15 -21.19 10.82
N CYS A 497 36.06 -20.95 11.75
CA CYS A 497 36.45 -19.59 12.16
C CYS A 497 37.80 -19.24 11.57
N ASP A 498 37.80 -18.27 10.68
CA ASP A 498 39.00 -17.77 10.01
C ASP A 498 39.42 -16.42 10.58
N CYS A 499 40.68 -16.05 10.31
CA CYS A 499 41.15 -14.71 10.61
C CYS A 499 40.33 -13.67 9.82
N GLU A 500 40.15 -12.49 10.40
CA GLU A 500 39.51 -11.37 9.70
C GLU A 500 40.30 -11.01 8.44
N ILE A 501 39.62 -10.45 7.44
CA ILE A 501 40.30 -9.99 6.22
C ILE A 501 41.38 -8.95 6.58
N GLY A 502 42.56 -9.08 5.96
CA GLY A 502 43.76 -8.32 6.30
C GLY A 502 44.69 -9.02 7.31
N TYR A 503 44.29 -10.19 7.82
CA TYR A 503 45.08 -11.00 8.75
C TYR A 503 45.20 -12.44 8.24
N VAL A 504 46.30 -13.10 8.60
CA VAL A 504 46.58 -14.49 8.22
C VAL A 504 46.87 -15.35 9.44
N ASP A 505 46.45 -16.61 9.39
CA ASP A 505 46.74 -17.58 10.45
C ASP A 505 48.23 -17.93 10.47
N ASN A 506 48.90 -17.54 11.56
CA ASN A 506 50.26 -17.92 11.87
C ASN A 506 50.31 -18.75 13.16
N ALA A 507 50.22 -20.07 12.98
CA ALA A 507 50.27 -21.06 14.06
C ALA A 507 49.18 -20.85 15.14
N GLY A 508 47.98 -20.45 14.71
CA GLY A 508 46.80 -20.24 15.55
C GLY A 508 46.59 -18.79 16.00
N ALA A 509 47.55 -17.89 15.78
CA ALA A 509 47.38 -16.45 15.96
C ALA A 509 47.02 -15.78 14.63
N CYS A 510 46.13 -14.79 14.65
CA CYS A 510 45.85 -13.97 13.47
C CYS A 510 46.81 -12.78 13.47
N ASP A 511 47.88 -12.92 12.68
CA ASP A 511 48.89 -11.87 12.51
C ASP A 511 48.53 -11.01 11.29
N PRO A 512 48.88 -9.70 11.27
CA PRO A 512 48.59 -8.86 10.12
C PRO A 512 49.25 -9.42 8.85
N ASP A 513 48.47 -9.52 7.76
CA ASP A 513 48.96 -10.03 6.49
C ASP A 513 50.00 -9.04 5.90
N PRO A 514 51.24 -9.48 5.64
CA PRO A 514 52.22 -8.64 4.96
C PRO A 514 51.84 -8.25 3.52
N ALA A 515 50.86 -8.93 2.92
CA ALA A 515 50.33 -8.62 1.59
C ALA A 515 49.11 -7.68 1.63
N ALA A 516 48.51 -7.44 2.80
CA ALA A 516 47.41 -6.51 2.96
C ALA A 516 47.90 -5.06 3.08
N ALA A 517 47.10 -4.12 2.58
CA ALA A 517 47.32 -2.69 2.80
C ALA A 517 47.06 -2.30 4.26
N GLU A 518 47.53 -1.13 4.67
CA GLU A 518 47.11 -0.54 5.95
C GLU A 518 45.67 -0.06 5.86
N TRP A 519 45.34 0.67 4.78
CA TRP A 519 43.99 1.15 4.49
C TRP A 519 43.52 0.70 3.11
N ALA A 520 42.24 0.35 3.01
CA ALA A 520 41.50 0.35 1.74
C ALA A 520 40.40 1.41 1.81
N VAL A 521 40.46 2.37 0.89
CA VAL A 521 39.43 3.39 0.66
C VAL A 521 38.55 2.90 -0.48
N ILE A 522 37.30 2.58 -0.15
CA ILE A 522 36.30 2.03 -1.05
C ILE A 522 35.27 3.13 -1.30
N VAL A 523 35.12 3.59 -2.54
CA VAL A 523 34.18 4.67 -2.90
C VAL A 523 33.09 4.09 -3.79
N PHE A 524 31.85 4.16 -3.30
CA PHE A 524 30.65 3.87 -4.08
C PHE A 524 30.14 5.21 -4.63
N LEU A 525 30.41 5.44 -5.91
CA LEU A 525 30.24 6.72 -6.59
C LEU A 525 29.14 6.57 -7.63
N ASN A 526 27.91 6.82 -7.21
CA ASN A 526 26.77 6.85 -8.13
C ASN A 526 26.64 8.26 -8.69
N ALA A 527 27.09 8.49 -9.92
CA ALA A 527 26.92 9.77 -10.60
C ALA A 527 26.09 9.62 -11.89
N ASP A 528 25.23 8.61 -11.90
CA ASP A 528 24.14 8.49 -12.86
C ASP A 528 22.97 9.40 -12.45
N ASN A 529 23.22 10.70 -12.55
CA ASN A 529 22.24 11.76 -12.37
C ASN A 529 22.89 13.13 -12.67
N ASN A 530 22.21 14.20 -12.30
CA ASN A 530 22.68 15.59 -12.44
C ASN A 530 24.00 15.94 -11.72
N LEU A 531 24.62 15.03 -10.95
CA LEU A 531 25.92 15.21 -10.31
C LEU A 531 27.10 14.61 -11.10
N GLU A 532 26.88 13.97 -12.26
CA GLU A 532 27.92 13.31 -13.09
C GLU A 532 29.24 14.09 -13.17
N SER A 533 29.16 15.39 -13.48
CA SER A 533 30.34 16.24 -13.66
C SER A 533 31.21 16.37 -12.40
N PHE A 534 30.60 16.34 -11.21
CA PHE A 534 31.32 16.41 -9.94
C PHE A 534 31.95 15.05 -9.59
N GLY A 535 31.24 13.95 -9.86
CA GLY A 535 31.79 12.60 -9.71
C GLY A 535 33.07 12.39 -10.53
N LEU A 536 33.10 12.92 -11.77
CA LEU A 536 34.30 12.93 -12.61
C LEU A 536 35.43 13.80 -12.03
N GLU A 537 35.11 14.95 -11.45
CA GLU A 537 36.09 15.80 -10.75
C GLU A 537 36.70 15.06 -9.55
N ASP A 538 35.90 14.35 -8.76
CA ASP A 538 36.37 13.59 -7.60
C ASP A 538 37.24 12.39 -7.99
N ILE A 539 36.98 11.74 -9.12
CA ILE A 539 37.88 10.72 -9.69
C ILE A 539 39.24 11.35 -10.04
N ASP A 540 39.24 12.54 -10.64
CA ASP A 540 40.47 13.27 -10.95
C ASP A 540 41.22 13.66 -9.66
N GLU A 541 40.52 14.13 -8.63
CA GLU A 541 41.08 14.43 -7.31
C GLU A 541 41.71 13.21 -6.64
N MET A 542 40.98 12.09 -6.58
CA MET A 542 41.50 10.83 -6.05
C MET A 542 42.73 10.38 -6.82
N SER A 543 42.72 10.52 -8.16
CA SER A 543 43.86 10.16 -9.01
C SER A 543 45.06 11.09 -8.82
N ALA A 544 44.86 12.35 -8.41
CA ALA A 544 45.96 13.28 -8.11
C ALA A 544 46.85 12.78 -6.96
N VAL A 545 46.29 12.00 -6.03
CA VAL A 545 47.01 11.33 -4.94
C VAL A 545 47.35 9.88 -5.33
N GLY A 546 46.33 9.09 -5.65
CA GLY A 546 46.44 7.69 -6.05
C GLY A 546 46.80 6.69 -4.95
N SER A 547 46.58 5.41 -5.24
CA SER A 547 46.94 4.31 -4.35
C SER A 547 48.46 4.18 -4.14
N THR A 548 48.86 3.67 -2.98
CA THR A 548 50.25 3.38 -2.58
C THR A 548 50.40 1.89 -2.22
N SER A 549 51.55 1.48 -1.66
CA SER A 549 51.71 0.11 -1.14
C SER A 549 51.04 -0.12 0.21
N GLU A 550 50.62 0.94 0.90
CA GLU A 550 49.98 0.87 2.23
C GLU A 550 48.54 1.38 2.19
N VAL A 551 48.08 1.96 1.08
CA VAL A 551 46.74 2.52 0.92
C VAL A 551 46.22 2.17 -0.46
N ASP A 552 45.19 1.34 -0.54
CA ASP A 552 44.45 1.05 -1.76
C ASP A 552 43.26 2.01 -1.89
N ILE A 553 43.00 2.52 -3.10
CA ILE A 553 41.84 3.37 -3.42
C ILE A 553 41.11 2.73 -4.60
N VAL A 554 39.86 2.36 -4.37
CA VAL A 554 39.04 1.57 -5.31
C VAL A 554 37.66 2.19 -5.39
N THR A 555 37.15 2.37 -6.61
CA THR A 555 35.85 2.98 -6.84
C THR A 555 34.97 2.08 -7.70
N LEU A 556 33.66 2.06 -7.41
CA LEU A 556 32.63 1.74 -8.41
C LEU A 556 32.03 3.07 -8.81
N VAL A 557 32.01 3.34 -10.10
CA VAL A 557 31.52 4.58 -10.70
C VAL A 557 30.45 4.21 -11.70
N ASP A 558 29.26 4.81 -11.59
CA ASP A 558 28.29 4.86 -12.68
C ASP A 558 28.03 6.30 -13.10
N LEU A 559 27.74 6.50 -14.38
CA LEU A 559 27.71 7.82 -15.03
C LEU A 559 26.50 7.91 -15.96
N ASP A 560 25.75 9.01 -15.85
CA ASP A 560 24.56 9.28 -16.68
C ASP A 560 24.86 9.23 -18.19
N SER A 561 26.07 9.62 -18.59
CA SER A 561 26.46 9.65 -20.00
C SER A 561 27.19 8.37 -20.49
N ASP A 562 27.46 7.40 -19.62
CA ASP A 562 28.21 6.19 -19.96
C ASP A 562 27.67 4.94 -19.24
N THR A 563 28.52 4.11 -18.63
CA THR A 563 28.15 2.82 -18.02
C THR A 563 29.04 2.57 -16.83
N ALA A 564 28.57 1.77 -15.87
CA ALA A 564 29.31 1.53 -14.65
C ALA A 564 30.61 0.74 -14.84
N ARG A 565 31.61 1.13 -14.04
CA ARG A 565 32.96 0.56 -14.03
C ARG A 565 33.54 0.53 -12.63
N ILE A 566 34.29 -0.53 -12.36
CA ILE A 566 35.15 -0.60 -11.18
C ILE A 566 36.54 -0.12 -11.55
N HIS A 567 37.07 0.85 -10.81
CA HIS A 567 38.41 1.40 -10.99
C HIS A 567 39.32 1.11 -9.81
N TYR A 568 40.59 0.81 -10.12
CA TYR A 568 41.69 0.99 -9.19
C TYR A 568 42.37 2.32 -9.48
N VAL A 569 42.44 3.20 -8.48
CA VAL A 569 42.91 4.58 -8.66
C VAL A 569 44.43 4.63 -8.48
N ASN A 570 45.16 4.98 -9.55
CA ASN A 570 46.61 5.15 -9.53
C ASN A 570 46.96 6.64 -9.49
N ALA A 571 48.19 6.97 -9.09
CA ALA A 571 48.67 8.34 -9.17
C ALA A 571 48.73 8.81 -10.63
N GLY A 572 47.86 9.78 -10.97
CA GLY A 572 47.69 10.41 -12.28
C GLY A 572 46.81 9.67 -13.28
N SER A 573 46.15 8.57 -12.90
CA SER A 573 45.23 7.81 -13.79
C SER A 573 44.41 6.75 -13.06
N THR A 574 43.31 6.28 -13.63
CA THR A 574 42.62 5.08 -13.15
C THR A 574 42.89 3.86 -14.03
N THR A 575 42.80 2.66 -13.45
CA THR A 575 42.78 1.39 -14.20
C THR A 575 41.39 0.79 -14.06
N ILE A 576 40.70 0.56 -15.18
CA ILE A 576 39.43 -0.18 -15.18
C ILE A 576 39.73 -1.63 -14.84
N VAL A 577 39.23 -2.08 -13.69
CA VAL A 577 39.36 -3.46 -13.20
C VAL A 577 38.24 -4.32 -13.79
N ARG A 578 37.04 -3.75 -13.93
CA ARG A 578 35.87 -4.44 -14.45
C ARG A 578 34.91 -3.46 -15.11
N GLU A 579 34.45 -3.80 -16.31
CA GLU A 579 33.28 -3.18 -16.93
C GLU A 579 32.04 -3.86 -16.33
N MET A 580 31.08 -3.07 -15.84
CA MET A 580 29.84 -3.56 -15.25
C MET A 580 28.67 -3.43 -16.22
N GLY A 581 28.74 -2.46 -17.16
CA GLY A 581 27.59 -2.05 -17.95
C GLY A 581 26.67 -1.16 -17.13
N GLU A 582 25.51 -0.82 -17.68
CA GLU A 582 24.45 -0.10 -16.99
C GLU A 582 23.93 -0.91 -15.80
N ILE A 583 23.94 -0.35 -14.59
CA ILE A 583 23.45 -1.01 -13.37
C ILE A 583 22.74 0.00 -12.49
N ASP A 584 21.66 -0.43 -11.85
CA ASP A 584 20.94 0.41 -10.89
C ASP A 584 21.72 0.53 -9.57
N MET A 585 22.50 1.60 -9.41
CA MET A 585 23.25 1.94 -8.20
C MET A 585 22.35 2.42 -7.05
N SER A 586 21.04 2.58 -7.28
CA SER A 586 20.04 2.77 -6.22
C SER A 586 19.55 1.46 -5.60
N ASP A 587 19.88 0.29 -6.17
CA ASP A 587 19.67 -1.02 -5.53
C ASP A 587 20.79 -1.32 -4.51
N TRP A 588 20.41 -1.47 -3.24
CA TRP A 588 21.32 -1.81 -2.15
C TRP A 588 22.12 -3.10 -2.38
N ARG A 589 21.65 -4.01 -3.24
CA ARG A 589 22.37 -5.21 -3.65
C ARG A 589 23.64 -4.87 -4.44
N VAL A 590 23.66 -3.77 -5.17
CA VAL A 590 24.85 -3.30 -5.90
C VAL A 590 25.92 -2.80 -4.91
N LEU A 591 25.53 -2.01 -3.90
CA LEU A 591 26.43 -1.62 -2.80
C LEU A 591 26.99 -2.84 -2.05
N ARG A 592 26.11 -3.81 -1.73
CA ARG A 592 26.49 -5.09 -1.12
C ARG A 592 27.56 -5.81 -1.96
N ASP A 593 27.28 -6.03 -3.24
CA ASP A 593 28.13 -6.84 -4.12
C ASP A 593 29.46 -6.16 -4.41
N PHE A 594 29.46 -4.85 -4.61
CA PHE A 594 30.69 -4.08 -4.76
C PHE A 594 31.52 -4.10 -3.47
N GLY A 595 30.92 -3.85 -2.31
CA GLY A 595 31.62 -3.87 -1.03
C GLY A 595 32.24 -5.23 -0.73
N LEU A 596 31.49 -6.33 -0.92
CA LEU A 596 31.98 -7.70 -0.79
C LEU A 596 33.17 -7.97 -1.73
N TRP A 597 33.04 -7.56 -3.00
CA TRP A 597 34.11 -7.71 -3.96
C TRP A 597 35.35 -6.89 -3.55
N ALA A 598 35.17 -5.65 -3.12
CA ALA A 598 36.25 -4.73 -2.78
C ALA A 598 37.06 -5.25 -1.57
N VAL A 599 36.40 -5.63 -0.47
CA VAL A 599 37.11 -6.13 0.73
C VAL A 599 37.85 -7.45 0.46
N THR A 600 37.29 -8.29 -0.42
CA THR A 600 37.90 -9.57 -0.82
C THR A 600 39.14 -9.37 -1.70
N ASN A 601 39.10 -8.41 -2.63
CA ASN A 601 40.19 -8.21 -3.61
C ASN A 601 41.27 -7.24 -3.11
N TYR A 602 40.93 -6.37 -2.16
CA TYR A 602 41.83 -5.40 -1.54
C TYR A 602 41.82 -5.60 -0.02
N PRO A 603 42.44 -6.69 0.47
CA PRO A 603 42.52 -6.94 1.90
C PRO A 603 43.33 -5.84 2.59
N ALA A 604 42.78 -5.27 3.65
CA ALA A 604 43.41 -4.20 4.42
C ALA A 604 43.19 -4.37 5.93
N ARG A 605 44.01 -3.70 6.73
CA ARG A 605 43.85 -3.65 8.19
C ARG A 605 42.73 -2.72 8.60
N HIS A 606 42.55 -1.64 7.86
CA HIS A 606 41.52 -0.65 8.07
C HIS A 606 40.72 -0.40 6.79
N TYR A 607 39.42 -0.17 6.92
CA TYR A 607 38.52 0.12 5.79
C TYR A 607 37.83 1.47 5.97
N ALA A 608 37.89 2.30 4.93
CA ALA A 608 37.05 3.48 4.79
C ALA A 608 36.07 3.24 3.63
N LEU A 609 34.77 3.25 3.91
CA LEU A 609 33.72 3.19 2.90
C LEU A 609 33.14 4.60 2.72
N VAL A 610 33.26 5.14 1.51
CA VAL A 610 32.70 6.44 1.14
C VAL A 610 31.51 6.22 0.22
N LEU A 611 30.37 6.78 0.60
CA LEU A 611 29.09 6.69 -0.12
C LEU A 611 28.82 8.07 -0.70
N TRP A 612 28.97 8.19 -2.01
CA TRP A 612 28.88 9.44 -2.76
C TRP A 612 27.63 9.43 -3.61
N ASP A 613 26.81 10.48 -3.47
CA ASP A 613 25.72 10.94 -4.36
C ASP A 613 24.82 11.97 -3.61
N HIS A 614 23.57 12.20 -4.05
CA HIS A 614 22.50 12.81 -3.28
C HIS A 614 22.22 12.07 -1.96
N GLY A 615 21.61 12.81 -1.03
CA GLY A 615 21.16 12.28 0.25
C GLY A 615 20.01 13.10 0.83
N ALA A 616 19.11 12.41 1.53
CA ALA A 616 17.93 12.98 2.16
C ALA A 616 17.79 12.61 3.65
N GLY A 617 18.81 11.97 4.24
CA GLY A 617 18.81 11.51 5.63
C GLY A 617 18.19 10.11 5.79
N TRP A 618 17.37 9.92 6.83
CA TRP A 618 16.83 8.60 7.17
C TRP A 618 15.69 8.12 6.25
N GLN A 619 14.98 9.05 5.62
CA GLN A 619 13.94 8.83 4.62
C GLN A 619 13.58 10.16 3.96
N LYS A 620 13.05 10.14 2.74
CA LYS A 620 12.02 11.14 2.39
C LYS A 620 10.93 10.53 1.51
N SER A 621 9.69 10.96 1.73
CA SER A 621 8.58 10.92 0.79
C SER A 621 7.52 11.86 1.33
N LEU A 622 7.57 13.14 0.96
CA LEU A 622 6.47 14.04 1.29
C LEU A 622 5.66 14.29 0.03
N THR A 623 4.38 13.98 0.14
CA THR A 623 3.31 13.94 -0.86
C THR A 623 2.92 15.32 -1.41
N SER A 624 3.86 16.26 -1.51
CA SER A 624 3.57 17.64 -1.95
C SER A 624 4.70 18.33 -2.72
N GLU A 625 5.79 17.65 -3.05
CA GLU A 625 6.81 18.20 -3.95
C GLU A 625 6.69 17.53 -5.32
N PRO A 626 6.72 18.30 -6.43
CA PRO A 626 6.79 17.72 -7.76
C PRO A 626 8.07 16.89 -7.89
N ALA A 627 7.98 15.80 -8.66
CA ALA A 627 9.05 14.84 -8.89
C ALA A 627 10.39 15.51 -9.28
N PRO A 628 11.54 14.89 -8.95
CA PRO A 628 11.67 13.60 -8.27
C PRO A 628 11.61 13.72 -6.73
N LEU A 629 10.81 12.82 -6.14
CA LEU A 629 10.71 12.62 -4.70
C LEU A 629 11.98 11.92 -4.20
N PHE A 630 12.99 12.65 -3.71
CA PHE A 630 14.17 12.05 -3.08
C PHE A 630 13.79 11.23 -1.82
N LYS A 631 14.35 10.03 -1.59
CA LYS A 631 13.91 9.05 -0.56
C LYS A 631 14.99 8.22 0.19
N GLY A 632 16.19 8.74 0.45
CA GLY A 632 17.35 7.95 0.91
C GLY A 632 18.69 8.57 0.47
N PHE A 633 19.62 7.75 -0.02
CA PHE A 633 20.85 8.19 -0.69
C PHE A 633 21.13 7.33 -1.92
N SER A 634 22.01 7.77 -2.82
CA SER A 634 22.35 7.05 -4.06
C SER A 634 21.16 6.94 -5.02
N ASN A 635 20.72 8.07 -5.57
CA ASN A 635 19.78 8.20 -6.67
C ASN A 635 20.43 7.86 -8.00
N ASP A 636 19.68 7.17 -8.86
CA ASP A 636 20.11 6.72 -10.18
C ASP A 636 19.00 7.05 -11.18
N ASP A 637 19.27 7.98 -12.11
CA ASP A 637 18.29 8.50 -13.09
C ASP A 637 17.95 7.44 -14.17
N HIS A 638 18.77 6.39 -14.32
CA HIS A 638 18.48 5.20 -15.13
C HIS A 638 18.05 3.99 -14.30
N GLY A 639 17.99 4.14 -12.97
CA GLY A 639 17.56 3.13 -12.01
C GLY A 639 16.05 2.98 -11.86
N THR A 640 15.63 1.89 -11.22
CA THR A 640 14.23 1.58 -10.92
C THR A 640 13.96 1.39 -9.43
N ALA A 641 15.00 1.22 -8.62
CA ALA A 641 14.90 1.11 -7.16
C ALA A 641 14.73 2.48 -6.45
N GLY A 642 15.04 3.58 -7.14
CA GLY A 642 14.91 4.95 -6.66
C GLY A 642 16.13 5.39 -5.86
N GLU A 643 16.25 4.94 -4.60
CA GLU A 643 17.35 5.28 -3.69
C GLU A 643 17.56 4.17 -2.64
N ILE A 644 18.78 4.05 -2.10
CA ILE A 644 19.09 3.17 -0.97
C ILE A 644 18.56 3.82 0.32
N ARG A 645 17.57 3.19 0.97
CA ARG A 645 16.91 3.78 2.15
C ARG A 645 17.49 3.27 3.47
N ILE A 646 17.36 4.11 4.49
CA ILE A 646 17.80 3.79 5.86
C ILE A 646 16.66 3.12 6.64
N SER A 647 15.44 3.70 6.60
CA SER A 647 14.27 3.24 7.38
C SER A 647 13.71 1.88 6.99
N ASN A 648 13.87 1.45 5.74
CA ASN A 648 13.42 0.11 5.30
C ASN A 648 14.47 -0.99 5.53
N GLY A 649 15.70 -0.63 5.94
CA GLY A 649 16.79 -1.55 6.23
C GLY A 649 17.68 -1.93 5.04
N ASP A 650 17.49 -1.36 3.85
CA ASP A 650 18.32 -1.61 2.67
C ASP A 650 19.82 -1.40 2.94
N TYR A 651 20.14 -0.21 3.47
CA TYR A 651 21.50 0.14 3.89
C TYR A 651 22.09 -0.86 4.88
N ALA A 652 21.30 -1.26 5.89
CA ALA A 652 21.74 -2.22 6.91
C ALA A 652 22.02 -3.60 6.32
N ARG A 653 21.21 -4.07 5.35
CA ARG A 653 21.42 -5.35 4.66
C ARG A 653 22.72 -5.34 3.84
N ALA A 654 23.02 -4.25 3.15
CA ALA A 654 24.28 -4.10 2.41
C ALA A 654 25.50 -4.19 3.34
N LEU A 655 25.50 -3.41 4.42
CA LEU A 655 26.62 -3.38 5.37
C LEU A 655 26.76 -4.67 6.20
N THR A 656 25.67 -5.37 6.48
CA THR A 656 25.70 -6.69 7.15
C THR A 656 26.55 -7.67 6.36
N ALA A 657 26.34 -7.76 5.04
CA ALA A 657 27.10 -8.68 4.21
C ALA A 657 28.59 -8.32 4.19
N ILE A 658 28.91 -7.03 4.02
CA ILE A 658 30.29 -6.54 3.94
C ILE A 658 31.03 -6.84 5.25
N THR A 659 30.46 -6.47 6.40
CA THR A 659 31.11 -6.67 7.71
C THR A 659 31.20 -8.13 8.13
N THR A 660 30.23 -8.95 7.74
CA THR A 660 30.28 -10.41 7.93
C THR A 660 31.46 -11.00 7.15
N GLU A 661 31.66 -10.56 5.90
CA GLU A 661 32.76 -11.02 5.07
C GLU A 661 34.13 -10.55 5.58
N ILE A 662 34.25 -9.29 6.04
CA ILE A 662 35.48 -8.81 6.69
C ILE A 662 35.73 -9.60 7.99
N GLY A 663 34.66 -9.92 8.73
CA GLY A 663 34.70 -10.47 10.09
C GLY A 663 34.73 -9.40 11.18
N ARG A 664 34.78 -8.11 10.84
CA ARG A 664 34.75 -6.99 11.79
C ARG A 664 34.01 -5.79 11.19
N LYS A 665 33.81 -4.77 12.01
CA LYS A 665 33.29 -3.46 11.60
C LYS A 665 34.22 -2.78 10.60
N ILE A 666 33.64 -1.93 9.76
CA ILE A 666 34.33 -0.95 8.93
C ILE A 666 34.83 0.18 9.84
N ASP A 667 36.08 0.61 9.68
CA ASP A 667 36.66 1.62 10.57
C ASP A 667 35.99 2.99 10.39
N VAL A 668 35.75 3.41 9.14
CA VAL A 668 35.08 4.67 8.82
C VAL A 668 34.03 4.45 7.73
N VAL A 669 32.78 4.83 8.00
CA VAL A 669 31.78 5.08 6.95
C VAL A 669 31.62 6.58 6.81
N SER A 670 31.88 7.09 5.62
CA SER A 670 31.74 8.50 5.27
C SER A 670 30.64 8.67 4.24
N PHE A 671 29.73 9.60 4.47
CA PHE A 671 28.79 10.03 3.44
C PHE A 671 29.33 11.30 2.80
N ASP A 672 29.58 11.22 1.50
CA ASP A 672 29.71 12.35 0.59
C ASP A 672 28.34 12.62 -0.04
N ALA A 673 27.38 12.87 0.85
CA ALA A 673 25.96 12.98 0.53
C ALA A 673 25.27 13.89 1.55
N CYS A 674 24.25 14.58 1.08
CA CYS A 674 23.51 15.56 1.87
C CYS A 674 22.77 14.90 3.05
N LEU A 675 22.70 15.61 4.19
CA LEU A 675 21.78 15.29 5.30
C LEU A 675 22.01 13.93 5.99
N MET A 676 23.10 13.22 5.74
CA MET A 676 23.36 11.90 6.34
C MET A 676 23.91 11.96 7.77
N GLY A 677 24.25 13.16 8.27
CA GLY A 677 24.69 13.43 9.63
C GLY A 677 23.54 13.48 10.62
N MET A 678 22.77 12.40 10.71
CA MET A 678 21.62 12.24 11.60
C MET A 678 21.82 11.11 12.61
N TRP A 679 21.16 11.22 13.75
CA TRP A 679 21.15 10.19 14.79
C TRP A 679 20.57 8.87 14.28
N GLU A 680 19.52 8.92 13.46
CA GLU A 680 18.89 7.76 12.82
C GLU A 680 19.88 6.99 11.93
N VAL A 681 20.65 7.72 11.11
CA VAL A 681 21.71 7.14 10.27
C VAL A 681 22.83 6.58 11.15
N ALA A 682 23.20 7.26 12.24
CA ALA A 682 24.19 6.74 13.20
C ALA A 682 23.71 5.44 13.86
N GLU A 683 22.45 5.35 14.28
CA GLU A 683 21.85 4.12 14.83
C GLU A 683 21.87 2.96 13.82
N ALA A 684 21.52 3.24 12.56
CA ALA A 684 21.56 2.26 11.47
C ALA A 684 23.00 1.81 11.13
N THR A 685 23.98 2.70 11.24
CA THR A 685 25.40 2.43 10.92
C THR A 685 26.12 1.72 12.06
N ARG A 686 25.71 1.95 13.32
CA ARG A 686 26.38 1.49 14.54
C ARG A 686 26.80 0.02 14.57
N PRO A 687 26.01 -0.96 14.08
CA PRO A 687 26.43 -2.36 14.10
C PRO A 687 27.63 -2.63 13.18
N TYR A 688 27.84 -1.78 12.17
CA TYR A 688 28.68 -2.07 11.02
C TYR A 688 29.94 -1.23 10.93
N ALA A 689 30.00 -0.09 11.63
CA ALA A 689 31.19 0.76 11.64
C ALA A 689 31.62 1.23 13.03
N ASP A 690 32.86 1.69 13.13
CA ASP A 690 33.42 2.32 14.33
C ASP A 690 33.18 3.84 14.34
N VAL A 691 33.29 4.50 13.18
CA VAL A 691 33.07 5.94 13.02
C VAL A 691 32.12 6.23 11.87
N LEU A 692 31.14 7.11 12.11
CA LEU A 692 30.35 7.76 11.06
C LEU A 692 30.87 9.19 10.83
N ALA A 693 31.08 9.54 9.56
CA ALA A 693 31.48 10.88 9.13
C ALA A 693 30.47 11.41 8.10
N ALA A 694 29.71 12.45 8.44
CA ALA A 694 28.62 12.92 7.58
C ALA A 694 28.18 14.37 7.87
N SER A 695 27.52 15.01 6.90
CA SER A 695 26.95 16.35 7.05
C SER A 695 25.50 16.29 7.54
N SER A 696 25.16 17.09 8.55
CA SER A 696 23.76 17.30 8.96
C SER A 696 22.99 18.20 7.98
N GLU A 697 23.69 18.86 7.07
CA GLU A 697 23.17 19.77 6.05
C GLU A 697 23.46 19.26 4.64
N THR A 698 22.87 19.90 3.63
CA THR A 698 23.31 19.80 2.24
C THR A 698 24.78 20.14 2.06
N MET A 699 25.38 19.53 1.05
CA MET A 699 26.79 19.69 0.68
C MET A 699 26.88 20.36 -0.70
N PRO A 700 27.93 21.16 -0.99
CA PRO A 700 28.20 21.61 -2.33
C PRO A 700 28.35 20.42 -3.29
N GLY A 701 27.98 20.60 -4.56
CA GLY A 701 28.08 19.53 -5.57
C GLY A 701 29.49 18.95 -5.73
N THR A 702 30.54 19.74 -5.45
CA THR A 702 31.94 19.29 -5.44
C THR A 702 32.29 18.33 -4.30
N GLY A 703 31.36 18.01 -3.40
CA GLY A 703 31.52 16.95 -2.40
C GLY A 703 32.70 17.15 -1.43
N LEU A 704 33.31 16.04 -1.04
CA LEU A 704 34.50 16.01 -0.19
C LEU A 704 35.77 16.29 -1.03
N PRO A 705 36.68 17.17 -0.58
CA PRO A 705 37.92 17.44 -1.31
C PRO A 705 38.93 16.27 -1.16
N TYR A 706 38.78 15.23 -1.97
CA TYR A 706 39.55 13.98 -1.95
C TYR A 706 41.05 14.21 -1.94
N THR A 707 41.55 15.17 -2.73
CA THR A 707 43.00 15.47 -2.73
C THR A 707 43.48 15.89 -1.34
N ALA A 708 42.70 16.69 -0.63
CA ALA A 708 43.08 17.32 0.63
C ALA A 708 43.13 16.35 1.80
N TRP A 709 42.25 15.35 1.86
CA TRP A 709 42.22 14.36 2.95
C TRP A 709 42.95 13.05 2.62
N LEU A 710 43.06 12.63 1.35
CA LEU A 710 43.86 11.46 0.96
C LEU A 710 45.37 11.71 1.04
N THR A 711 45.81 12.94 0.78
CA THR A 711 47.23 13.32 0.89
C THR A 711 47.81 13.03 2.30
N PRO A 712 47.20 13.49 3.41
CA PRO A 712 47.72 13.20 4.74
C PRO A 712 47.56 11.71 5.12
N LEU A 713 46.54 10.99 4.63
CA LEU A 713 46.39 9.54 4.84
C LEU A 713 47.54 8.76 4.21
N THR A 714 47.83 8.99 2.92
CA THR A 714 48.93 8.30 2.22
C THR A 714 50.31 8.67 2.78
N ALA A 715 50.45 9.85 3.39
CA ALA A 715 51.66 10.26 4.11
C ALA A 715 51.77 9.65 5.52
N ASN A 716 50.66 9.27 6.14
CA ASN A 716 50.59 8.64 7.45
C ASN A 716 49.50 7.55 7.50
N PRO A 717 49.76 6.35 6.95
CA PRO A 717 48.77 5.27 6.94
C PRO A 717 48.42 4.75 8.35
N SER A 718 49.20 5.09 9.37
CA SER A 718 48.92 4.71 10.76
C SER A 718 47.83 5.53 11.46
N MET A 719 47.11 6.38 10.71
CA MET A 719 45.94 7.10 11.23
C MET A 719 44.91 6.11 11.78
N THR A 720 44.37 6.45 12.94
CA THR A 720 43.17 5.81 13.50
C THR A 720 41.91 6.25 12.73
N ALA A 721 40.81 5.50 12.87
CA ALA A 721 39.51 5.85 12.30
C ALA A 721 39.08 7.29 12.61
N THR A 722 39.17 7.71 13.89
CA THR A 722 38.83 9.06 14.33
C THR A 722 39.76 10.13 13.75
N GLU A 723 41.07 9.84 13.62
CA GLU A 723 42.01 10.77 12.99
C GLU A 723 41.73 10.95 11.50
N LEU A 724 41.36 9.86 10.79
CA LEU A 724 40.96 9.93 9.39
C LEU A 724 39.64 10.70 9.23
N GLY A 725 38.60 10.38 10.00
CA GLY A 725 37.34 11.13 10.00
C GLY A 725 37.54 12.63 10.28
N THR A 726 38.39 12.95 11.27
CA THR A 726 38.74 14.34 11.58
C THR A 726 39.50 15.02 10.43
N ALA A 727 40.35 14.29 9.71
CA ALA A 727 41.03 14.81 8.52
C ALA A 727 40.04 15.13 7.39
N ILE A 728 39.05 14.26 7.16
CA ILE A 728 37.96 14.46 6.18
C ILE A 728 37.17 15.73 6.55
N ALA A 729 36.66 15.82 7.79
CA ALA A 729 35.90 16.98 8.26
C ALA A 729 36.67 18.30 8.10
N ASN A 730 37.95 18.32 8.49
CA ASN A 730 38.75 19.53 8.40
C ASN A 730 39.12 19.91 6.95
N ALA A 731 39.32 18.93 6.08
CA ALA A 731 39.54 19.16 4.67
C ALA A 731 38.29 19.79 4.03
N TYR A 732 37.12 19.19 4.28
CA TYR A 732 35.83 19.71 3.83
C TYR A 732 35.55 21.12 4.35
N TYR A 733 35.74 21.39 5.66
CA TYR A 733 35.58 22.73 6.21
C TYR A 733 36.55 23.77 5.64
N GLY A 734 37.77 23.33 5.25
CA GLY A 734 38.78 24.19 4.66
C GLY A 734 38.51 24.57 3.21
N ASP A 735 37.77 23.72 2.49
CA ASP A 735 37.40 23.92 1.09
C ASP A 735 36.03 24.60 0.94
N ALA A 736 35.04 24.16 1.72
CA ALA A 736 33.70 24.73 1.75
C ALA A 736 33.74 26.21 2.18
N THR A 737 33.10 27.07 1.40
CA THR A 737 33.10 28.53 1.65
C THR A 737 31.78 29.06 2.19
N GLU A 738 30.67 28.32 2.01
CA GLU A 738 29.34 28.66 2.49
C GLU A 738 28.56 27.40 2.85
N ASN A 739 27.64 27.54 3.81
CA ASN A 739 26.56 26.61 4.10
C ASN A 739 26.91 25.11 4.25
N SER A 740 27.89 24.76 5.08
CA SER A 740 28.29 23.35 5.24
C SER A 740 28.52 22.97 6.70
N THR A 741 28.20 21.71 7.03
CA THR A 741 28.42 21.08 8.34
C THR A 741 29.07 19.72 8.15
N TYR A 742 29.87 19.24 9.10
CA TYR A 742 30.35 17.86 9.06
C TYR A 742 30.67 17.37 10.47
N GLY A 743 30.06 16.26 10.87
CA GLY A 743 30.19 15.64 12.18
C GLY A 743 30.89 14.29 12.08
N ILE A 744 31.74 14.00 13.07
CA ILE A 744 32.43 12.73 13.27
C ILE A 744 31.89 12.11 14.55
N THR A 745 31.18 10.99 14.40
CA THR A 745 30.49 10.30 15.50
C THR A 745 31.18 8.97 15.79
N ASP A 746 31.61 8.75 17.04
CA ASP A 746 32.09 7.46 17.56
C ASP A 746 30.90 6.55 17.82
N LEU A 747 30.71 5.57 16.93
CA LEU A 747 29.60 4.62 16.99
C LEU A 747 29.71 3.65 18.17
N GLY A 748 30.89 3.53 18.79
CA GLY A 748 31.06 2.81 20.05
C GLY A 748 30.28 3.42 21.22
N GLN A 749 29.89 4.69 21.14
CA GLN A 749 29.13 5.40 22.18
C GLN A 749 27.60 5.30 22.01
N LEU A 750 27.11 4.73 20.90
CA LEU A 750 25.69 4.85 20.53
C LEU A 750 24.76 4.03 21.43
N ASP A 751 25.25 2.97 22.09
CA ASP A 751 24.42 2.24 23.06
C ASP A 751 24.09 3.10 24.29
N ASP A 752 25.06 3.86 24.78
CA ASP A 752 24.87 4.80 25.89
C ASP A 752 24.13 6.07 25.42
N LEU A 753 24.35 6.52 24.17
CA LEU A 753 23.61 7.64 23.58
C LEU A 753 22.12 7.30 23.39
N ALA A 754 21.79 6.13 22.85
CA ALA A 754 20.42 5.66 22.71
C ALA A 754 19.71 5.61 24.07
N ALA A 755 20.39 5.14 25.12
CA ALA A 755 19.82 5.14 26.47
C ALA A 755 19.57 6.56 27.02
N ALA A 756 20.42 7.53 26.66
CA ALA A 756 20.22 8.93 27.04
C ALA A 756 19.07 9.59 26.25
N VAL A 757 18.97 9.32 24.94
CA VAL A 757 17.87 9.75 24.07
C VAL A 757 16.54 9.16 24.57
N ASP A 758 16.50 7.86 24.88
CA ASP A 758 15.33 7.18 25.43
C ASP A 758 14.85 7.81 26.75
N ALA A 759 15.76 8.01 27.70
CA ALA A 759 15.44 8.66 28.97
C ALA A 759 14.95 10.11 28.78
N PHE A 760 15.48 10.81 27.79
CA PHE A 760 15.06 12.16 27.44
C PHE A 760 13.68 12.19 26.79
N ALA A 761 13.42 11.31 25.81
CA ALA A 761 12.13 11.13 25.16
C ALA A 761 11.03 10.77 26.17
N ALA A 762 11.30 9.78 27.04
CA ALA A 762 10.38 9.38 28.10
C ALA A 762 10.06 10.52 29.08
N ALA A 763 11.02 11.42 29.34
CA ALA A 763 10.78 12.61 30.16
C ALA A 763 9.89 13.64 29.44
N LEU A 764 10.02 13.80 28.12
CA LEU A 764 9.14 14.67 27.32
C LEU A 764 7.72 14.10 27.27
N LEU A 765 7.55 12.82 26.93
CA LEU A 765 6.28 12.09 26.92
C LEU A 765 5.53 12.16 28.25
N ALA A 766 6.25 12.12 29.38
CA ALA A 766 5.66 12.24 30.70
C ALA A 766 5.11 13.66 31.01
N ASN A 767 5.35 14.65 30.15
CA ASN A 767 5.00 16.05 30.35
C ASN A 767 4.28 16.69 29.14
N PRO A 768 3.14 16.16 28.66
CA PRO A 768 2.45 16.68 27.47
C PRO A 768 1.98 18.14 27.64
N SER A 769 1.71 18.59 28.87
CA SER A 769 1.41 20.00 29.16
C SER A 769 2.54 20.97 28.84
N PHE A 770 3.73 20.46 28.54
CA PHE A 770 4.94 21.22 28.20
C PHE A 770 5.19 21.30 26.68
N TYR A 771 4.38 20.64 25.84
CA TYR A 771 4.62 20.58 24.39
C TYR A 771 4.61 21.94 23.70
N ALA A 772 3.78 22.89 24.12
CA ALA A 772 3.81 24.25 23.57
C ALA A 772 5.18 24.94 23.77
N GLN A 773 5.84 24.67 24.90
CA GLN A 773 7.19 25.16 25.17
C GLN A 773 8.24 24.36 24.40
N VAL A 774 8.05 23.05 24.22
CA VAL A 774 8.90 22.21 23.36
C VAL A 774 8.88 22.72 21.92
N GLU A 775 7.71 23.01 21.35
CA GLU A 775 7.56 23.63 20.02
C GLU A 775 8.26 24.99 19.96
N THR A 776 8.15 25.79 21.01
CA THR A 776 8.90 27.05 21.09
C THR A 776 10.41 26.81 21.05
N VAL A 777 10.92 25.78 21.73
CA VAL A 777 12.35 25.43 21.65
C VAL A 777 12.71 24.93 20.25
N ARG A 778 11.91 24.02 19.69
CA ARG A 778 12.08 23.45 18.35
C ARG A 778 12.25 24.55 17.30
N GLN A 779 11.32 25.51 17.26
CA GLN A 779 11.37 26.67 16.34
C GLN A 779 12.61 27.55 16.48
N ASN A 780 13.27 27.54 17.64
CA ASN A 780 14.47 28.31 17.88
C ASN A 780 15.76 27.49 17.73
N THR A 781 15.64 26.16 17.64
CA THR A 781 16.76 25.24 17.48
C THR A 781 17.32 25.35 16.07
N GLN A 782 18.63 25.16 15.91
CA GLN A 782 19.24 24.99 14.59
C GLN A 782 18.51 23.87 13.82
N TRP A 783 17.98 24.22 12.65
CA TRP A 783 17.45 23.29 11.67
C TRP A 783 18.32 23.35 10.40
N PHE A 784 18.14 22.40 9.48
CA PHE A 784 18.96 22.25 8.27
C PHE A 784 18.13 22.50 7.01
N THR A 785 18.39 21.88 5.86
CA THR A 785 17.52 22.07 4.68
C THR A 785 16.05 21.69 4.96
N TYR A 786 15.83 20.69 5.81
CA TYR A 786 14.50 20.30 6.30
C TYR A 786 14.27 20.82 7.71
N GLU A 787 13.14 21.50 7.94
CA GLU A 787 12.81 22.14 9.22
C GLU A 787 12.60 21.14 10.35
N GLU A 788 12.21 19.92 9.99
CA GLU A 788 12.09 18.76 10.87
C GLU A 788 13.44 18.15 11.25
N TYR A 789 14.54 18.48 10.57
CA TYR A 789 15.87 17.98 10.93
C TYR A 789 16.54 19.04 11.79
N ILE A 790 16.56 18.80 13.10
CA ILE A 790 17.07 19.75 14.09
C ILE A 790 18.35 19.25 14.73
N ASP A 791 19.23 20.15 15.15
CA ASP A 791 20.43 19.78 15.90
C ASP A 791 20.08 19.30 17.32
N LEU A 792 20.46 18.07 17.64
CA LEU A 792 20.10 17.41 18.89
C LEU A 792 20.79 18.06 20.11
N THR A 793 22.00 18.56 19.96
CA THR A 793 22.74 19.25 21.03
C THR A 793 22.13 20.62 21.30
N ASP A 794 21.84 21.40 20.26
CA ASP A 794 21.22 22.73 20.41
C ASP A 794 19.83 22.60 21.05
N PHE A 795 19.02 21.62 20.63
CA PHE A 795 17.70 21.34 21.19
C PHE A 795 17.77 21.06 22.70
N ALA A 796 18.60 20.10 23.11
CA ALA A 796 18.76 19.72 24.50
C ALA A 796 19.31 20.89 25.35
N SER A 797 20.28 21.66 24.83
CA SER A 797 20.88 22.81 25.53
C SER A 797 19.86 23.92 25.82
N ARG A 798 18.94 24.17 24.89
CA ARG A 798 17.86 25.16 25.04
C ARG A 798 16.85 24.74 26.09
N LEU A 799 16.52 23.45 26.16
CA LEU A 799 15.65 22.91 27.21
C LEU A 799 16.30 22.99 28.60
N VAL A 800 17.60 22.70 28.70
CA VAL A 800 18.34 22.84 29.97
C VAL A 800 18.34 24.29 30.47
N THR A 801 18.44 25.27 29.58
CA THR A 801 18.48 26.70 29.94
C THR A 801 17.09 27.32 30.13
N MET A 802 16.02 26.61 29.76
CA MET A 802 14.65 27.08 29.89
C MET A 802 14.16 27.01 31.34
N SER A 803 13.93 28.18 31.96
CA SER A 803 13.46 28.25 33.36
C SER A 803 12.10 27.60 33.64
N SER A 804 11.26 27.42 32.62
CA SER A 804 9.95 26.77 32.72
C SER A 804 10.00 25.25 32.49
N ALA A 805 11.16 24.69 32.12
CA ALA A 805 11.28 23.26 31.85
C ALA A 805 11.09 22.43 33.13
N PRO A 806 10.31 21.32 33.08
CA PRO A 806 10.21 20.38 34.18
C PRO A 806 11.59 19.89 34.62
N GLN A 807 11.80 19.73 35.93
CA GLN A 807 13.11 19.32 36.46
C GLN A 807 13.61 18.00 35.86
N GLN A 808 12.70 17.06 35.59
CA GLN A 808 13.05 15.78 34.97
C GLN A 808 13.58 15.96 33.54
N VAL A 809 12.91 16.79 32.73
CA VAL A 809 13.35 17.15 31.36
C VAL A 809 14.72 17.81 31.39
N VAL A 810 14.97 18.74 32.32
CA VAL A 810 16.30 19.37 32.47
C VAL A 810 17.38 18.35 32.83
N GLN A 811 17.07 17.39 33.70
CA GLN A 811 18.02 16.36 34.13
C GLN A 811 18.38 15.40 32.99
N THR A 812 17.38 14.91 32.25
CA THR A 812 17.60 13.98 31.15
C THR A 812 18.21 14.67 29.93
N ALA A 813 17.82 15.92 29.63
CA ALA A 813 18.49 16.74 28.61
C ALA A 813 19.97 17.00 28.96
N SER A 814 20.29 17.27 30.24
CA SER A 814 21.70 17.43 30.66
C SER A 814 22.49 16.14 30.53
N ALA A 815 21.90 14.99 30.83
CA ALA A 815 22.55 13.69 30.66
C ALA A 815 22.76 13.34 29.17
N LEU A 816 21.80 13.72 28.32
CA LEU A 816 21.92 13.62 26.87
C LEU A 816 23.07 14.48 26.35
N LEU A 817 23.21 15.73 26.80
CA LEU A 817 24.35 16.59 26.43
C LEU A 817 25.70 15.97 26.84
N ASP A 818 25.80 15.44 28.06
CA ASP A 818 27.04 14.78 28.52
C ASP A 818 27.41 13.58 27.62
N GLN A 819 26.42 12.88 27.07
CA GLN A 819 26.64 11.73 26.21
C GLN A 819 26.91 12.13 24.74
N LEU A 820 26.29 13.20 24.25
CA LEU A 820 26.59 13.78 22.93
C LEU A 820 28.03 14.29 22.86
N ASP A 821 28.54 14.90 23.94
CA ASP A 821 29.95 15.32 24.06
C ASP A 821 30.95 14.15 23.96
N LEU A 822 30.51 12.92 24.27
CA LEU A 822 31.32 11.70 24.13
C LEU A 822 31.19 11.10 22.74
N ALA A 823 29.96 11.07 22.19
CA ALA A 823 29.67 10.46 20.91
C ALA A 823 30.19 11.29 19.72
N ILE A 824 30.05 12.62 19.77
CA ILE A 824 30.48 13.51 18.70
C ILE A 824 31.93 13.95 18.95
N VAL A 825 32.87 13.17 18.41
CA VAL A 825 34.30 13.35 18.70
C VAL A 825 34.93 14.54 17.99
N HIS A 826 34.33 15.00 16.89
CA HIS A 826 34.71 16.23 16.18
C HIS A 826 33.54 16.73 15.35
N SER A 827 33.35 18.05 15.27
CA SER A 827 32.40 18.65 14.33
C SER A 827 32.87 20.02 13.85
N VAL A 828 32.47 20.34 12.63
CA VAL A 828 32.76 21.61 11.96
C VAL A 828 31.48 22.15 11.35
N ALA A 829 31.28 23.47 11.44
CA ALA A 829 30.11 24.13 10.88
C ALA A 829 30.49 25.52 10.40
N GLN A 830 30.04 25.88 9.19
CA GLN A 830 30.18 27.22 8.66
C GLN A 830 29.29 28.21 9.42
N SER A 831 29.60 29.50 9.29
CA SER A 831 28.92 30.56 10.07
C SER A 831 27.40 30.70 9.86
N GLY A 832 26.84 30.09 8.80
CA GLY A 832 25.40 30.00 8.57
C GLY A 832 24.68 29.03 9.52
N TYR A 833 25.41 28.11 10.15
CA TYR A 833 24.89 27.07 11.05
C TYR A 833 25.51 27.18 12.45
N PRO A 834 25.36 28.32 13.15
CA PRO A 834 26.04 28.57 14.41
C PRO A 834 25.58 27.68 15.57
N GLY A 835 24.44 27.00 15.43
CA GLY A 835 23.94 26.00 16.39
C GLY A 835 24.11 24.55 15.92
N SER A 836 24.90 24.30 14.86
CA SER A 836 25.21 22.94 14.43
C SER A 836 26.35 22.36 15.26
N HIS A 837 26.11 21.21 15.86
CA HIS A 837 27.03 20.44 16.68
C HIS A 837 27.41 19.10 16.06
N GLY A 838 26.84 18.74 14.89
CA GLY A 838 27.31 17.64 14.05
C GLY A 838 26.44 16.38 14.07
N LEU A 839 25.27 16.42 14.73
CA LEU A 839 24.30 15.34 14.69
C LEU A 839 22.87 15.89 14.75
N ALA A 840 22.15 15.74 13.64
CA ALA A 840 20.74 16.09 13.54
C ALA A 840 19.84 14.96 14.07
N ILE A 841 18.57 15.26 14.29
CA ILE A 841 17.52 14.29 14.60
C ILE A 841 16.19 14.74 13.97
N TYR A 842 15.33 13.79 13.64
CA TYR A 842 13.96 14.09 13.19
C TYR A 842 13.07 14.55 14.35
N LEU A 843 12.52 15.76 14.22
CA LEU A 843 11.49 16.34 15.06
C LEU A 843 10.62 17.33 14.24
N PRO A 844 9.53 16.85 13.61
CA PRO A 844 8.56 17.71 12.93
C PRO A 844 7.89 18.69 13.89
N ALA A 845 7.25 19.72 13.33
CA ALA A 845 6.47 20.68 14.12
C ALA A 845 5.25 20.01 14.77
N SER A 846 4.81 20.54 15.90
CA SER A 846 3.55 20.10 16.51
C SER A 846 2.37 20.35 15.55
N GLY A 847 1.59 19.30 15.26
CA GLY A 847 0.54 19.32 14.23
C GLY A 847 1.05 19.23 12.79
N GLY A 848 2.36 19.02 12.59
CA GLY A 848 3.00 18.90 11.27
C GLY A 848 2.89 17.51 10.64
N GLY A 849 2.34 16.52 11.37
CA GLY A 849 2.23 15.14 10.93
C GLY A 849 3.45 14.29 11.29
N PHE A 850 3.20 13.01 11.55
CA PHE A 850 4.21 11.99 11.78
C PHE A 850 4.39 11.16 10.51
N ASP A 851 5.62 11.02 10.01
CA ASP A 851 5.89 10.08 8.91
C ASP A 851 5.89 8.64 9.48
N PRO A 852 4.92 7.78 9.11
CA PRO A 852 4.77 6.45 9.70
C PRO A 852 5.98 5.55 9.45
N ALA A 853 6.74 5.79 8.40
CA ALA A 853 7.90 4.98 8.08
C ALA A 853 9.12 5.29 8.98
N TYR A 854 9.02 6.29 9.86
CA TYR A 854 9.91 6.40 11.02
C TYR A 854 9.79 5.20 11.99
N GLN A 855 8.76 4.37 11.82
CA GLN A 855 8.52 3.12 12.52
C GLN A 855 8.53 1.89 11.59
N ASP A 856 9.07 2.02 10.38
CA ASP A 856 9.26 0.87 9.49
C ASP A 856 10.15 -0.21 10.12
N THR A 857 10.06 -1.44 9.62
CA THR A 857 10.77 -2.58 10.19
C THR A 857 12.29 -2.43 10.18
N GLY A 858 12.86 -1.59 9.31
CA GLY A 858 14.29 -1.28 9.26
C GLY A 858 14.71 -0.07 10.09
N ALA A 859 13.76 0.69 10.67
CA ALA A 859 13.99 1.89 11.45
C ALA A 859 14.48 1.53 12.86
N VAL A 860 15.72 1.04 12.97
CA VAL A 860 16.27 0.44 14.20
C VAL A 860 16.17 1.37 15.42
N TRP A 861 16.20 2.69 15.24
CA TRP A 861 16.04 3.68 16.31
C TRP A 861 14.68 3.61 17.02
N SER A 862 13.60 3.35 16.28
CA SER A 862 12.22 3.25 16.80
C SER A 862 12.08 2.10 17.81
N THR A 863 12.80 1.00 17.60
CA THR A 863 12.75 -0.15 18.51
C THR A 863 13.64 -0.01 19.74
N ARG A 864 14.55 0.98 19.75
CA ARG A 864 15.59 1.14 20.76
C ARG A 864 15.32 2.24 21.77
N THR A 865 14.46 3.19 21.44
CA THR A 865 14.18 4.37 22.24
C THR A 865 12.71 4.74 22.13
N ALA A 866 12.17 5.41 23.13
CA ALA A 866 10.84 6.03 23.07
C ALA A 866 10.82 7.37 22.29
N TRP A 867 11.83 7.66 21.46
CA TRP A 867 11.88 8.92 20.70
C TRP A 867 10.80 8.97 19.64
N ASP A 868 10.56 7.87 18.94
CA ASP A 868 9.47 7.74 17.96
C ASP A 868 8.09 7.93 18.63
N ASP A 869 7.86 7.30 19.79
CA ASP A 869 6.65 7.50 20.61
C ASP A 869 6.44 8.98 20.96
N PHE A 870 7.53 9.67 21.36
CA PHE A 870 7.49 11.10 21.66
C PHE A 870 7.15 11.93 20.42
N VAL A 871 7.82 11.67 19.31
CA VAL A 871 7.61 12.42 18.07
C VAL A 871 6.18 12.20 17.56
N ALA A 872 5.67 10.97 17.59
CA ALA A 872 4.31 10.64 17.20
C ALA A 872 3.26 11.35 18.09
N ASP A 873 3.46 11.39 19.42
CA ASP A 873 2.53 12.10 20.34
C ASP A 873 2.66 13.63 20.26
N PHE A 874 3.84 14.16 19.92
CA PHE A 874 4.09 15.59 19.80
C PHE A 874 3.60 16.19 18.48
N ALA A 875 3.74 15.44 17.38
CA ALA A 875 3.44 15.87 16.02
C ALA A 875 1.95 15.72 15.65
N ASN A 876 1.20 14.88 16.37
CA ASN A 876 -0.26 14.74 16.28
C ASN A 876 -0.97 15.71 17.24
#